data_AF-A0A6U5JQ88-F1
#
_entry.id   AF-A0A6U5JQ88-F1
#
_cell.length_a   1.000
_cell.length_b   1.000
_cell.length_c   1.000
_cell.angle_alpha   90.00
_cell.angle_beta   90.00
_cell.angle_gamma   90.00
#
_symmetry.space_group_name_H-M   'P 1'
#
loop_
_entity.id
_entity.type
_entity.pdbx_description
1 polymer ?
#
loop_
_entity_poly.entity_id
_entity_poly.type
_entity_poly.pdbx_seq_one_letter_code
_entity_poly.pdbx_strand_id
1 'polypeptide(L)'
;MAPSNESDKQSSVAVSHPIAVADNFHFSHYYWNLWDLTTNDTEDDSDPDEVLQPKQMKNEDIKLKFYNHVMEDKNNNIHFGKWDGIAIEENDAYGKASENMTDWMFDLALDLQPHKRNQSNFKYCDLGSGTAAAALRIVDRYPEQVAKAVCLNLCHEQNITAQKHVDERNLGERVDIIEGTFENSSFKDSEFDLVFSQDAFIHALSKKQTYNEAYRIAKPGGVFVFCDLMAGDNPDLTSAEKQKFVETNVLNDWLNPTQNVQTVKEAGWKDVELIDLTADMRTSFQLMFKKVNFNLEHRQLGSNHNRVVLTNYSKKIKERIKQIDQGIFKWCVIHAKKPVKIDFLCKTPVPFVNTSKLILEDSKLDKTSIAVVDIVTKMPREKIMKLPSSVNLLITMSAGLDHIDVAACKERGIAVRQSGRDAITQHVAQYGLALIILTLRDAFNQLSVPFPSKGWNLNWNCEGIPATDANIAVIGMGLIGQALVKQVRAVAPNTTISYYVPSIFRDMDVEQELKLSYCSDLHQMAAECDILIPMCPLTKHTEHIVDRELLSKLKPSASLLNIARGKVVDTQALTEALENKSIRCAVLDTTFPEPLPADHKLWNLKNCYIFPHYATNTIAVRKALVEDIQPIVEEHYGLGRSDKKLRMIEKQLRNDLAVAHRLTVKYNMDMLVWNHISARFKSGCLLTPGRMLWSQVRPKDLVYSSSNVTADIIHAAIYAASSDIKAIIHLHTPAATAVSCLQDGFIPLTQDAAYFYKKVINYEWDGVSDDASEGPAITKAVQSMPGCNTMLMQNHGYVCFGRSVKEVWMLAYYFERCCEVQLRVMQTGAKISIPNEKVMAKAAEASYLPDFAPGVQEWDALCKEIGSMEKKKKAI
;
A
#
# COMPACT_ATOMS: atom_id res chain seq x y z
N MET A 1 -53.71 47.52 -8.42
CA MET A 1 -54.81 46.61 -8.06
C MET A 1 -54.27 45.65 -7.01
N ALA A 2 -54.74 45.78 -5.78
CA ALA A 2 -54.56 44.78 -4.73
C ALA A 2 -55.54 43.59 -4.98
N PRO A 3 -55.57 42.50 -4.18
CA PRO A 3 -54.83 42.27 -2.93
C PRO A 3 -54.28 40.81 -2.77
N SER A 4 -53.23 40.58 -1.95
CA SER A 4 -53.24 39.99 -0.58
C SER A 4 -53.47 38.47 -0.46
N ASN A 5 -52.53 37.71 0.13
CA ASN A 5 -52.58 37.35 1.56
C ASN A 5 -51.46 36.36 1.95
N GLU A 6 -50.84 36.68 3.09
CA GLU A 6 -50.05 35.79 3.94
C GLU A 6 -50.85 34.56 4.38
N SER A 7 -50.17 33.44 4.58
CA SER A 7 -50.22 32.72 5.86
C SER A 7 -49.30 31.51 5.82
N ASP A 8 -48.45 31.47 6.84
CA ASP A 8 -47.87 30.27 7.42
C ASP A 8 -48.79 29.06 7.30
N LYS A 9 -48.29 28.01 6.65
CA LYS A 9 -48.63 26.64 7.02
C LYS A 9 -47.34 25.90 7.30
N GLN A 10 -46.95 25.98 8.57
CA GLN A 10 -46.50 24.81 9.32
C GLN A 10 -47.30 23.58 8.87
N SER A 11 -46.75 22.76 7.98
CA SER A 11 -47.16 21.37 7.89
C SER A 11 -46.42 20.65 9.00
N SER A 12 -47.05 20.69 10.17
CA SER A 12 -46.86 19.80 11.30
C SER A 12 -46.26 18.46 10.87
N VAL A 13 -45.08 18.22 11.40
CA VAL A 13 -44.48 16.90 11.61
C VAL A 13 -45.61 15.95 12.02
N ALA A 14 -45.98 15.04 11.12
CA ALA A 14 -46.71 13.85 11.52
C ALA A 14 -45.72 12.99 12.31
N VAL A 15 -45.59 13.29 13.59
CA VAL A 15 -45.06 12.40 14.61
C VAL A 15 -46.03 11.23 14.66
N SER A 16 -45.81 10.22 13.81
CA SER A 16 -46.56 8.98 13.87
C SER A 16 -45.63 7.85 14.24
N HIS A 17 -45.72 7.51 15.53
CA HIS A 17 -45.11 6.42 16.28
C HIS A 17 -43.67 6.71 16.72
N PRO A 18 -43.41 6.78 18.05
CA PRO A 18 -42.05 6.58 18.51
C PRO A 18 -41.65 5.19 18.02
N ILE A 19 -40.62 5.12 17.19
CA ILE A 19 -39.92 3.86 16.97
C ILE A 19 -39.33 3.57 18.35
N ALA A 20 -40.08 2.81 19.16
CA ALA A 20 -39.46 1.99 20.16
C ALA A 20 -38.53 1.09 19.36
N VAL A 21 -37.27 1.49 19.20
CA VAL A 21 -36.21 0.51 19.22
C VAL A 21 -36.37 -0.06 20.60
N ALA A 22 -37.20 -1.09 20.69
CA ALA A 22 -37.33 -1.79 21.91
C ALA A 22 -35.89 -2.15 22.28
N ASP A 23 -35.51 -1.98 23.54
CA ASP A 23 -34.27 -2.52 24.12
C ASP A 23 -34.15 -4.06 23.97
N ASN A 24 -35.00 -4.64 23.13
CA ASN A 24 -35.10 -5.99 22.66
C ASN A 24 -33.98 -6.43 21.72
N PHE A 25 -33.04 -5.57 21.31
CA PHE A 25 -31.93 -5.98 20.44
C PHE A 25 -30.56 -6.06 21.11
N HIS A 26 -30.53 -6.82 22.20
CA HIS A 26 -29.49 -7.82 22.44
C HIS A 26 -30.08 -9.19 22.16
N PHE A 27 -30.44 -9.51 20.90
CA PHE A 27 -31.02 -10.81 20.59
C PHE A 27 -32.09 -11.25 21.61
N SER A 28 -32.95 -10.32 22.07
CA SER A 28 -33.57 -10.51 23.38
C SER A 28 -34.51 -11.71 23.33
N HIS A 29 -34.09 -12.76 24.01
CA HIS A 29 -34.84 -13.98 24.17
C HIS A 29 -36.03 -13.80 25.14
N TYR A 30 -36.54 -12.59 25.30
CA TYR A 30 -37.48 -12.23 26.34
C TYR A 30 -38.34 -11.03 25.94
N TYR A 31 -39.44 -11.28 25.22
CA TYR A 31 -40.70 -10.67 25.61
C TYR A 31 -41.12 -11.33 26.92
N TRP A 32 -40.97 -10.61 28.02
CA TRP A 32 -41.81 -10.85 29.19
C TRP A 32 -43.13 -10.17 28.86
N ASN A 33 -44.17 -10.94 28.56
CA ASN A 33 -45.50 -10.37 28.78
C ASN A 33 -45.55 -10.08 30.29
N LEU A 34 -45.64 -8.80 30.65
CA LEU A 34 -45.77 -8.28 32.03
C LEU A 34 -46.93 -8.91 32.84
N TRP A 35 -47.69 -9.82 32.23
CA TRP A 35 -48.87 -10.48 32.77
C TRP A 35 -48.58 -11.89 33.32
N ASP A 36 -47.43 -12.51 33.00
CA ASP A 36 -47.08 -13.88 33.45
C ASP A 36 -46.18 -13.91 34.70
N LEU A 37 -45.82 -12.73 35.25
CA LEU A 37 -45.07 -12.63 36.51
C LEU A 37 -45.95 -12.45 37.74
N THR A 38 -47.25 -12.35 37.55
CA THR A 38 -48.25 -12.26 38.61
C THR A 38 -49.17 -13.49 38.53
N THR A 39 -48.61 -14.69 38.61
CA THR A 39 -49.42 -15.85 39.00
C THR A 39 -49.18 -16.09 40.48
N ASN A 40 -50.20 -15.69 41.25
CA ASN A 40 -50.46 -16.14 42.62
C ASN A 40 -50.03 -17.60 42.79
N ASP A 41 -49.16 -17.86 43.75
CA ASP A 41 -49.15 -19.08 44.58
C ASP A 41 -47.97 -19.01 45.55
N THR A 42 -48.23 -18.57 46.78
CA THR A 42 -48.11 -19.40 47.99
C THR A 42 -48.21 -18.54 49.26
N GLU A 43 -49.17 -18.90 50.12
CA GLU A 43 -49.06 -18.77 51.56
C GLU A 43 -47.78 -19.50 52.01
N ASP A 44 -46.82 -18.82 52.64
CA ASP A 44 -46.22 -19.26 53.90
C ASP A 44 -45.30 -18.17 54.50
N ASP A 45 -45.49 -17.93 55.79
CA ASP A 45 -44.69 -17.07 56.66
C ASP A 45 -43.43 -17.86 57.08
N SER A 46 -42.22 -17.40 56.71
CA SER A 46 -41.00 -17.40 57.57
C SER A 46 -39.72 -17.21 56.76
N ASP A 47 -39.18 -15.97 56.75
CA ASP A 47 -37.79 -15.62 57.12
C ASP A 47 -37.55 -14.13 56.77
N PRO A 48 -37.39 -13.21 57.74
CA PRO A 48 -37.19 -11.80 57.48
C PRO A 48 -35.72 -11.42 57.64
N ASP A 49 -34.88 -11.59 56.61
CA ASP A 49 -33.70 -10.75 56.44
C ASP A 49 -33.20 -10.77 54.97
N GLU A 50 -33.07 -9.56 54.41
CA GLU A 50 -32.59 -9.18 53.06
C GLU A 50 -33.53 -9.39 51.85
N VAL A 51 -34.75 -8.84 51.92
CA VAL A 51 -35.51 -8.46 50.71
C VAL A 51 -35.13 -7.03 50.30
N LEU A 52 -34.30 -6.90 49.26
CA LEU A 52 -34.10 -5.64 48.52
C LEU A 52 -35.45 -5.15 47.97
N GLN A 53 -35.90 -3.97 48.41
CA GLN A 53 -37.21 -3.44 48.03
C GLN A 53 -37.32 -3.12 46.52
N PRO A 54 -38.40 -3.55 45.84
CA PRO A 54 -38.58 -3.47 44.38
C PRO A 54 -39.14 -2.13 43.87
N LYS A 55 -38.70 -0.98 44.41
CA LYS A 55 -39.21 0.35 43.99
C LYS A 55 -38.19 1.31 43.38
N GLN A 56 -36.94 0.90 43.14
CA GLN A 56 -35.90 1.80 42.60
C GLN A 56 -35.04 1.28 41.44
N MET A 57 -35.30 0.11 40.86
CA MET A 57 -34.56 -0.36 39.67
C MET A 57 -35.50 -0.53 38.46
N LYS A 58 -35.17 0.11 37.32
CA LYS A 58 -35.85 -0.13 36.03
C LYS A 58 -35.74 -1.65 35.71
N ASN A 59 -36.82 -2.26 35.21
CA ASN A 59 -36.95 -3.72 34.96
C ASN A 59 -35.82 -4.32 34.09
N GLU A 60 -35.18 -3.54 33.23
CA GLU A 60 -34.06 -3.95 32.38
C GLU A 60 -32.79 -4.30 33.18
N ASP A 61 -32.54 -3.60 34.27
CA ASP A 61 -31.30 -3.70 35.04
C ASP A 61 -31.22 -5.04 35.81
N ILE A 62 -32.37 -5.56 36.25
CA ILE A 62 -32.50 -6.88 36.89
C ILE A 62 -32.33 -8.00 35.86
N LYS A 63 -32.92 -7.84 34.68
CA LYS A 63 -32.87 -8.81 33.58
C LYS A 63 -31.43 -9.02 33.10
N LEU A 64 -30.70 -7.92 32.96
CA LEU A 64 -29.31 -7.88 32.52
C LEU A 64 -28.38 -8.51 33.57
N LYS A 65 -28.57 -8.17 34.85
CA LYS A 65 -27.84 -8.79 35.98
C LYS A 65 -28.09 -10.29 36.11
N PHE A 66 -29.34 -10.74 35.97
CA PHE A 66 -29.68 -12.16 35.97
C PHE A 66 -29.00 -12.89 34.80
N TYR A 67 -29.01 -12.26 33.63
CA TYR A 67 -28.46 -12.83 32.42
C TYR A 67 -26.93 -12.96 32.48
N ASN A 68 -26.23 -11.91 32.94
CA ASN A 68 -24.79 -11.98 33.22
C ASN A 68 -24.44 -13.05 34.24
N HIS A 69 -25.28 -13.22 35.27
CA HIS A 69 -25.05 -14.25 36.27
C HIS A 69 -25.16 -15.66 35.69
N VAL A 70 -26.08 -15.88 34.74
CA VAL A 70 -26.31 -17.17 34.08
C VAL A 70 -25.21 -17.48 33.06
N MET A 71 -24.81 -16.46 32.29
CA MET A 71 -23.83 -16.59 31.22
C MET A 71 -22.39 -16.44 31.71
N GLU A 72 -22.20 -15.94 32.93
CA GLU A 72 -20.91 -15.63 33.56
C GLU A 72 -20.05 -14.67 32.72
N ASP A 73 -20.70 -13.78 31.96
CA ASP A 73 -20.03 -12.75 31.19
C ASP A 73 -20.01 -11.42 31.95
N LYS A 74 -18.88 -10.71 31.85
CA LYS A 74 -18.62 -9.53 32.68
C LYS A 74 -19.23 -8.23 32.13
N ASN A 75 -19.62 -8.22 30.85
CA ASN A 75 -19.80 -6.97 30.07
C ASN A 75 -21.11 -6.88 29.25
N ASN A 76 -22.15 -7.70 29.50
CA ASN A 76 -23.40 -7.67 28.71
C ASN A 76 -23.16 -7.81 27.19
N ASN A 77 -22.24 -8.69 26.80
CA ASN A 77 -21.74 -8.69 25.42
C ASN A 77 -22.73 -9.39 24.46
N ILE A 78 -22.54 -9.13 23.17
CA ILE A 78 -23.23 -9.91 22.12
C ILE A 78 -22.71 -11.35 22.21
N HIS A 79 -23.56 -12.31 22.60
CA HIS A 79 -23.18 -13.72 22.84
C HIS A 79 -22.92 -14.55 21.58
N PHE A 80 -22.78 -13.87 20.43
CA PHE A 80 -22.44 -14.47 19.14
C PHE A 80 -21.07 -13.96 18.77
N GLY A 81 -20.18 -14.89 18.42
CA GLY A 81 -18.82 -14.50 18.10
C GLY A 81 -18.01 -15.65 17.56
N LYS A 82 -16.71 -15.41 17.42
CA LYS A 82 -15.76 -16.43 16.97
C LYS A 82 -15.21 -17.21 18.17
N TRP A 83 -15.48 -18.51 18.17
CA TRP A 83 -15.12 -19.44 19.24
C TRP A 83 -13.74 -20.09 19.05
N ASP A 84 -12.97 -19.67 18.05
CA ASP A 84 -11.63 -20.18 17.78
C ASP A 84 -10.73 -20.05 19.02
N GLY A 85 -10.31 -21.19 19.58
CA GLY A 85 -9.41 -21.24 20.74
C GLY A 85 -10.05 -20.93 22.10
N ILE A 86 -11.37 -20.84 22.20
CA ILE A 86 -12.13 -20.54 23.43
C ILE A 86 -12.78 -21.80 23.99
N ALA A 87 -12.47 -22.15 25.23
CA ALA A 87 -13.14 -23.24 25.94
C ALA A 87 -14.44 -22.75 26.59
N ILE A 88 -15.54 -23.50 26.52
CA ILE A 88 -16.84 -23.05 27.07
C ILE A 88 -16.82 -22.91 28.60
N GLU A 89 -15.95 -23.67 29.28
CA GLU A 89 -15.83 -23.68 30.74
C GLU A 89 -14.96 -22.54 31.27
N GLU A 90 -14.26 -21.80 30.40
CA GLU A 90 -13.44 -20.69 30.85
C GLU A 90 -14.29 -19.50 31.30
N ASN A 91 -13.79 -18.76 32.29
CA ASN A 91 -14.45 -17.55 32.74
C ASN A 91 -14.57 -16.53 31.60
N ASP A 92 -15.76 -15.95 31.43
CA ASP A 92 -16.07 -14.92 30.42
C ASP A 92 -15.90 -15.40 28.95
N ALA A 93 -16.09 -16.70 28.69
CA ALA A 93 -15.95 -17.31 27.36
C ALA A 93 -16.76 -16.57 26.26
N TYR A 94 -18.00 -16.19 26.56
CA TYR A 94 -18.86 -15.44 25.64
C TYR A 94 -18.34 -14.02 25.38
N GLY A 95 -17.83 -13.36 26.42
CA GLY A 95 -17.20 -12.05 26.29
C GLY A 95 -16.01 -12.11 25.34
N LYS A 96 -15.12 -13.10 25.53
CA LYS A 96 -13.97 -13.35 24.66
C LYS A 96 -14.37 -13.70 23.22
N ALA A 97 -15.42 -14.49 23.01
CA ALA A 97 -15.88 -14.83 21.67
C ALA A 97 -16.41 -13.61 20.92
N SER A 98 -17.10 -12.72 21.64
CA SER A 98 -17.56 -11.43 21.13
C SER A 98 -16.38 -10.52 20.75
N GLU A 99 -15.38 -10.40 21.63
CA GLU A 99 -14.15 -9.66 21.35
C GLU A 99 -13.39 -10.22 20.16
N ASN A 100 -13.26 -11.55 20.05
CA ASN A 100 -12.65 -12.23 18.91
C ASN A 100 -13.38 -11.89 17.60
N MET A 101 -14.70 -11.77 17.63
CA MET A 101 -15.48 -11.37 16.46
C MET A 101 -15.18 -9.94 16.04
N THR A 102 -15.21 -8.99 16.98
CA THR A 102 -14.85 -7.59 16.72
C THR A 102 -13.42 -7.49 16.18
N ASP A 103 -12.47 -8.18 16.81
CA ASP A 103 -11.06 -8.18 16.42
C ASP A 103 -10.88 -8.76 15.00
N TRP A 104 -11.54 -9.88 14.69
CA TRP A 104 -11.51 -10.50 13.38
C TRP A 104 -12.13 -9.62 12.28
N MET A 105 -13.28 -9.00 12.54
CA MET A 105 -13.91 -8.07 11.60
C MET A 105 -13.03 -6.82 11.36
N PHE A 106 -12.37 -6.32 12.40
CA PHE A 106 -11.45 -5.20 12.26
C PHE A 106 -10.19 -5.60 11.48
N ASP A 107 -9.67 -6.82 11.68
CA ASP A 107 -8.58 -7.35 10.89
C ASP A 107 -8.95 -7.49 9.39
N LEU A 108 -10.19 -7.90 9.06
CA LEU A 108 -10.69 -7.87 7.68
C LEU A 108 -10.64 -6.45 7.09
N ALA A 109 -11.00 -5.43 7.88
CA ALA A 109 -10.91 -4.05 7.44
C ALA A 109 -9.45 -3.63 7.15
N LEU A 110 -8.53 -4.00 8.05
CA LEU A 110 -7.10 -3.72 7.91
C LEU A 110 -6.46 -4.47 6.73
N ASP A 111 -6.93 -5.67 6.41
CA ASP A 111 -6.44 -6.43 5.24
C ASP A 111 -6.83 -5.79 3.92
N LEU A 112 -7.97 -5.09 3.87
CA LEU A 112 -8.36 -4.25 2.74
C LEU A 112 -7.56 -2.94 2.68
N GLN A 113 -6.91 -2.54 3.78
CA GLN A 113 -6.10 -1.32 3.90
C GLN A 113 -4.74 -1.58 4.58
N PRO A 114 -3.86 -2.43 4.00
CA PRO A 114 -2.66 -2.91 4.70
C PRO A 114 -1.67 -1.80 5.07
N HIS A 115 -1.70 -0.68 4.34
CA HIS A 115 -0.91 0.51 4.64
C HIS A 115 -1.31 1.20 5.96
N LYS A 116 -2.55 1.00 6.42
CA LYS A 116 -3.07 1.57 7.68
C LYS A 116 -2.61 0.81 8.92
N ARG A 117 -2.17 -0.46 8.80
CA ARG A 117 -1.64 -1.25 9.92
C ARG A 117 -0.47 -0.57 10.65
N ASN A 118 0.26 0.32 9.97
CA ASN A 118 1.43 1.02 10.53
C ASN A 118 1.25 2.55 10.63
N GLN A 119 0.01 3.08 10.52
CA GLN A 119 -0.26 4.52 10.57
C GLN A 119 -1.03 4.89 11.84
N SER A 120 -0.71 6.04 12.43
CA SER A 120 -1.28 6.51 13.69
C SER A 120 -2.41 7.54 13.56
N ASN A 121 -3.19 7.47 12.48
CA ASN A 121 -4.27 8.42 12.20
C ASN A 121 -5.50 7.77 11.55
N PHE A 122 -5.88 6.59 12.01
CA PHE A 122 -7.06 5.89 11.51
C PHE A 122 -8.34 6.49 12.11
N LYS A 123 -9.24 6.99 11.26
CA LYS A 123 -10.58 7.46 11.67
C LYS A 123 -11.63 6.39 11.41
N TYR A 124 -12.33 6.02 12.46
CA TYR A 124 -13.27 4.91 12.48
C TYR A 124 -14.67 5.41 12.86
N CYS A 125 -15.69 4.97 12.14
CA CYS A 125 -17.09 5.21 12.47
C CYS A 125 -17.78 3.87 12.72
N ASP A 126 -18.41 3.75 13.89
CA ASP A 126 -19.26 2.63 14.28
C ASP A 126 -20.73 3.04 14.15
N LEU A 127 -21.40 2.55 13.11
CA LEU A 127 -22.81 2.81 12.86
C LEU A 127 -23.67 1.77 13.59
N GLY A 128 -24.44 2.22 14.57
CA GLY A 128 -25.19 1.34 15.45
C GLY A 128 -24.33 0.75 16.57
N SER A 129 -23.47 1.60 17.13
CA SER A 129 -22.50 1.24 18.16
C SER A 129 -23.08 0.70 19.48
N GLY A 130 -24.39 0.84 19.71
CA GLY A 130 -25.03 0.43 20.97
C GLY A 130 -24.40 1.12 22.18
N THR A 131 -23.79 0.34 23.07
CA THR A 131 -23.04 0.84 24.25
C THR A 131 -21.55 1.12 23.95
N ALA A 132 -21.18 1.22 22.67
CA ALA A 132 -19.83 1.43 22.14
C ALA A 132 -18.82 0.31 22.45
N ALA A 133 -19.29 -0.91 22.74
CA ALA A 133 -18.42 -2.03 23.11
C ALA A 133 -17.35 -2.35 22.05
N ALA A 134 -17.74 -2.45 20.77
CA ALA A 134 -16.82 -2.74 19.67
C ALA A 134 -15.80 -1.62 19.46
N ALA A 135 -16.28 -0.37 19.44
CA ALA A 135 -15.43 0.81 19.31
C ALA A 135 -14.37 0.91 20.41
N LEU A 136 -14.77 0.73 21.67
CA LEU A 136 -13.87 0.77 22.81
C LEU A 136 -12.84 -0.35 22.76
N ARG A 137 -13.27 -1.58 22.42
CA ARG A 137 -12.37 -2.73 22.24
C ARG A 137 -11.30 -2.45 21.19
N ILE A 138 -11.70 -1.92 20.04
CA ILE A 138 -10.78 -1.57 18.94
C ILE A 138 -9.79 -0.48 19.37
N VAL A 139 -10.28 0.57 20.04
CA VAL A 139 -9.43 1.69 20.51
C VAL A 139 -8.42 1.24 21.57
N ASP A 140 -8.81 0.32 22.45
CA ASP A 140 -7.94 -0.25 23.50
C ASP A 140 -6.91 -1.23 22.92
N ARG A 141 -7.30 -2.09 21.97
CA ARG A 141 -6.41 -3.07 21.34
C ARG A 141 -5.42 -2.43 20.36
N TYR A 142 -5.83 -1.34 19.71
CA TYR A 142 -5.03 -0.64 18.69
C TYR A 142 -4.79 0.83 19.03
N PRO A 143 -4.17 1.13 20.20
CA PRO A 143 -4.08 2.48 20.74
C PRO A 143 -3.24 3.42 19.88
N GLU A 144 -2.20 2.89 19.23
CA GLU A 144 -1.32 3.67 18.36
C GLU A 144 -1.88 3.85 16.95
N GLN A 145 -2.86 3.03 16.52
CA GLN A 145 -3.37 3.05 15.15
C GLN A 145 -4.65 3.89 15.03
N VAL A 146 -5.60 3.69 15.95
CA VAL A 146 -6.92 4.33 15.91
C VAL A 146 -6.85 5.69 16.58
N ALA A 147 -6.72 6.75 15.79
CA ALA A 147 -6.67 8.10 16.34
C ALA A 147 -8.02 8.54 16.88
N LYS A 148 -9.12 8.19 16.19
CA LYS A 148 -10.46 8.61 16.57
C LYS A 148 -11.54 7.60 16.16
N ALA A 149 -12.43 7.30 17.10
CA ALA A 149 -13.64 6.51 16.93
C ALA A 149 -14.87 7.40 17.10
N VAL A 150 -15.86 7.24 16.23
CA VAL A 150 -17.15 7.94 16.33
C VAL A 150 -18.25 6.90 16.35
N CYS A 151 -18.99 6.86 17.46
CA CYS A 151 -20.04 5.91 17.74
C CYS A 151 -21.38 6.58 17.48
N LEU A 152 -22.07 6.19 16.40
CA LEU A 152 -23.41 6.67 16.09
C LEU A 152 -24.43 5.64 16.58
N ASN A 153 -25.41 6.04 17.37
CA ASN A 153 -26.49 5.16 17.80
C ASN A 153 -27.76 5.96 18.13
N LEU A 154 -28.92 5.40 17.80
CA LEU A 154 -30.20 6.10 17.96
C LEU A 154 -30.75 6.03 19.39
N CYS A 155 -30.34 5.05 20.20
CA CYS A 155 -30.90 4.83 21.53
C CYS A 155 -30.20 5.71 22.58
N HIS A 156 -30.97 6.63 23.17
CA HIS A 156 -30.48 7.59 24.16
C HIS A 156 -29.88 6.92 25.41
N GLU A 157 -30.54 5.90 25.97
CA GLU A 157 -30.08 5.21 27.19
C GLU A 157 -28.78 4.42 26.97
N GLN A 158 -28.63 3.80 25.79
CA GLN A 158 -27.38 3.16 25.39
C GLN A 158 -26.24 4.17 25.21
N ASN A 159 -26.53 5.36 24.67
CA ASN A 159 -25.55 6.43 24.53
C ASN A 159 -25.07 6.96 25.89
N ILE A 160 -25.96 7.10 26.88
CA ILE A 160 -25.57 7.45 28.26
C ILE A 160 -24.60 6.40 28.82
N THR A 161 -24.91 5.12 28.62
CA THR A 161 -24.05 4.02 29.07
C THR A 161 -22.70 4.01 28.36
N ALA A 162 -22.69 4.22 27.03
CA ALA A 162 -21.48 4.34 26.23
C ALA A 162 -20.59 5.49 26.73
N GLN A 163 -21.19 6.67 26.98
CA GLN A 163 -20.45 7.83 27.48
C GLN A 163 -19.81 7.55 28.83
N LYS A 164 -20.54 6.88 29.74
CA LYS A 164 -20.00 6.44 31.03
C LYS A 164 -18.77 5.53 30.85
N HIS A 165 -18.82 4.55 29.94
CA HIS A 165 -17.67 3.68 29.67
C HIS A 165 -16.47 4.44 29.07
N VAL A 166 -16.72 5.42 28.21
CA VAL A 166 -15.69 6.31 27.66
C VAL A 166 -15.01 7.11 28.77
N ASP A 167 -15.80 7.68 29.68
CA ASP A 167 -15.32 8.50 30.80
C ASP A 167 -14.51 7.66 31.79
N GLU A 168 -15.00 6.46 32.15
CA GLU A 168 -14.31 5.52 33.05
C GLU A 168 -12.93 5.08 32.51
N ARG A 169 -12.78 5.02 31.18
CA ARG A 169 -11.52 4.68 30.50
C ARG A 169 -10.66 5.88 30.13
N ASN A 170 -11.09 7.10 30.43
CA ASN A 170 -10.44 8.35 30.01
C ASN A 170 -10.22 8.45 28.49
N LEU A 171 -11.20 8.02 27.69
CA LEU A 171 -11.10 7.98 26.22
C LEU A 171 -11.85 9.13 25.52
N GLY A 172 -12.31 10.15 26.25
CA GLY A 172 -13.17 11.23 25.71
C GLY A 172 -12.56 12.06 24.57
N GLU A 173 -11.23 12.11 24.44
CA GLU A 173 -10.59 12.78 23.29
C GLU A 173 -10.52 11.88 22.03
N ARG A 174 -10.73 10.57 22.20
CA ARG A 174 -10.56 9.54 21.17
C ARG A 174 -11.87 8.91 20.72
N VAL A 175 -12.91 8.93 21.55
CA VAL A 175 -14.21 8.31 21.27
C VAL A 175 -15.32 9.34 21.43
N ASP A 176 -16.02 9.65 20.35
CA ASP A 176 -17.22 10.50 20.38
C ASP A 176 -18.47 9.62 20.35
N ILE A 177 -19.44 9.88 21.24
CA ILE A 177 -20.78 9.28 21.21
C ILE A 177 -21.77 10.27 20.61
N ILE A 178 -22.50 9.86 19.57
CA ILE A 178 -23.43 10.72 18.82
C ILE A 178 -24.78 10.04 18.67
N GLU A 179 -25.84 10.75 19.01
CA GLU A 179 -27.21 10.31 18.80
C GLU A 179 -27.67 10.61 17.36
N GLY A 180 -28.15 9.60 16.63
CA GLY A 180 -28.63 9.76 15.25
C GLY A 180 -28.96 8.44 14.55
N THR A 181 -29.40 8.52 13.29
CA THR A 181 -29.83 7.35 12.49
C THR A 181 -28.81 6.95 11.43
N PHE A 182 -28.90 5.71 10.93
CA PHE A 182 -27.93 5.14 9.97
C PHE A 182 -28.08 5.69 8.56
N GLU A 183 -29.27 6.17 8.21
CA GLU A 183 -29.66 6.58 6.86
C GLU A 183 -29.30 8.01 6.52
N ASN A 184 -29.13 8.87 7.54
CA ASN A 184 -28.88 10.30 7.37
C ASN A 184 -28.07 10.86 8.55
N SER A 185 -26.75 10.74 8.47
CA SER A 185 -25.85 11.25 9.49
C SER A 185 -25.46 12.71 9.22
N SER A 186 -25.01 13.41 10.26
CA SER A 186 -24.47 14.77 10.17
C SER A 186 -23.01 14.83 9.68
N PHE A 187 -22.40 13.68 9.39
CA PHE A 187 -20.99 13.59 9.02
C PHE A 187 -20.69 14.20 7.66
N LYS A 188 -19.44 14.65 7.48
CA LYS A 188 -18.98 15.18 6.20
C LYS A 188 -18.74 14.05 5.22
N ASP A 189 -18.80 14.36 3.93
CA ASP A 189 -18.39 13.42 2.90
C ASP A 189 -16.92 13.02 3.11
N SER A 190 -16.62 11.73 2.95
CA SER A 190 -15.25 11.22 2.99
C SER A 190 -14.48 11.52 4.30
N GLU A 191 -15.15 11.35 5.44
CA GLU A 191 -14.60 11.63 6.76
C GLU A 191 -13.85 10.43 7.39
N PHE A 192 -14.28 9.20 7.11
CA PHE A 192 -13.81 7.99 7.81
C PHE A 192 -13.00 7.05 6.92
N ASP A 193 -11.95 6.43 7.48
CA ASP A 193 -11.16 5.39 6.81
C ASP A 193 -11.89 4.03 6.83
N LEU A 194 -12.64 3.78 7.90
CA LEU A 194 -13.50 2.60 8.09
C LEU A 194 -14.89 3.02 8.57
N VAL A 195 -15.92 2.50 7.90
CA VAL A 195 -17.29 2.47 8.39
C VAL A 195 -17.61 1.03 8.82
N PHE A 196 -18.03 0.87 10.06
CA PHE A 196 -18.20 -0.42 10.70
C PHE A 196 -19.60 -0.54 11.29
N SER A 197 -20.11 -1.77 11.38
CA SER A 197 -21.33 -2.05 12.15
C SER A 197 -21.35 -3.52 12.54
N GLN A 198 -21.62 -3.83 13.81
CA GLN A 198 -21.76 -5.20 14.28
C GLN A 198 -23.22 -5.41 14.72
N ASP A 199 -24.00 -6.06 13.86
CA ASP A 199 -25.37 -6.53 14.10
C ASP A 199 -26.45 -5.43 14.28
N ALA A 200 -26.17 -4.19 13.86
CA ALA A 200 -27.12 -3.09 14.03
C ALA A 200 -27.98 -2.81 12.79
N PHE A 201 -27.46 -3.07 11.59
CA PHE A 201 -28.16 -2.71 10.36
C PHE A 201 -29.45 -3.48 10.15
N ILE A 202 -29.71 -4.62 10.81
CA ILE A 202 -31.00 -5.32 10.75
C ILE A 202 -32.19 -4.40 11.09
N HIS A 203 -31.95 -3.31 11.83
CA HIS A 203 -32.94 -2.30 12.19
C HIS A 203 -32.99 -1.08 11.30
N ALA A 204 -32.13 -1.00 10.27
CA ALA A 204 -32.21 0.07 9.31
C ALA A 204 -33.60 0.12 8.67
N LEU A 205 -34.17 1.31 8.58
CA LEU A 205 -35.44 1.55 7.89
C LEU A 205 -35.30 1.27 6.40
N SER A 206 -34.11 1.54 5.86
CA SER A 206 -33.73 1.18 4.49
C SER A 206 -32.27 0.76 4.43
N LYS A 207 -32.03 -0.48 3.98
CA LYS A 207 -30.67 -0.98 3.73
C LYS A 207 -29.99 -0.16 2.65
N LYS A 208 -30.74 0.18 1.60
CA LYS A 208 -30.25 1.00 0.49
C LYS A 208 -29.78 2.38 0.93
N GLN A 209 -30.54 3.09 1.77
CA GLN A 209 -30.12 4.41 2.26
C GLN A 209 -28.91 4.29 3.17
N THR A 210 -28.91 3.32 4.07
CA THR A 210 -27.79 3.05 4.98
C THR A 210 -26.48 2.76 4.24
N TYR A 211 -26.50 1.91 3.21
CA TYR A 211 -25.29 1.60 2.44
C TYR A 211 -24.80 2.77 1.58
N ASN A 212 -25.72 3.64 1.12
CA ASN A 212 -25.36 4.89 0.45
C ASN A 212 -24.75 5.90 1.42
N GLU A 213 -25.25 5.96 2.65
CA GLU A 213 -24.73 6.86 3.67
C GLU A 213 -23.33 6.40 4.13
N ALA A 214 -23.17 5.11 4.39
CA ALA A 214 -21.86 4.50 4.62
C ALA A 214 -20.88 4.81 3.46
N TYR A 215 -21.35 4.73 2.21
CA TYR A 215 -20.56 5.09 1.03
C TYR A 215 -20.17 6.57 1.04
N ARG A 216 -21.09 7.48 1.38
CA ARG A 216 -20.85 8.92 1.38
C ARG A 216 -19.78 9.31 2.40
N ILE A 217 -19.89 8.81 3.62
CA ILE A 217 -19.01 9.19 4.74
C ILE A 217 -17.65 8.48 4.69
N ALA A 218 -17.53 7.34 4.01
CA ALA A 218 -16.26 6.68 3.80
C ALA A 218 -15.34 7.47 2.85
N LYS A 219 -14.05 7.55 3.16
CA LYS A 219 -13.03 8.13 2.27
C LYS A 219 -12.91 7.34 0.97
N PRO A 220 -12.44 7.95 -0.13
CA PRO A 220 -11.97 7.19 -1.29
C PRO A 220 -10.89 6.19 -0.87
N GLY A 221 -11.00 4.92 -1.27
CA GLY A 221 -10.16 3.83 -0.75
C GLY A 221 -10.48 3.37 0.68
N GLY A 222 -11.48 3.99 1.31
CA GLY A 222 -12.09 3.61 2.59
C GLY A 222 -12.76 2.25 2.53
N VAL A 223 -12.99 1.66 3.70
CA VAL A 223 -13.54 0.31 3.83
C VAL A 223 -14.89 0.37 4.55
N PHE A 224 -15.76 -0.57 4.18
CA PHE A 224 -17.00 -0.85 4.85
C PHE A 224 -17.01 -2.30 5.28
N VAL A 225 -17.17 -2.55 6.57
CA VAL A 225 -17.32 -3.90 7.12
C VAL A 225 -18.54 -3.91 8.01
N PHE A 226 -19.44 -4.86 7.80
CA PHE A 226 -20.52 -5.06 8.74
C PHE A 226 -20.90 -6.52 8.90
N CYS A 227 -21.38 -6.86 10.09
CA CYS A 227 -22.02 -8.14 10.37
C CYS A 227 -23.51 -7.94 10.55
N ASP A 228 -24.32 -8.84 10.01
CA ASP A 228 -25.76 -8.73 10.17
C ASP A 228 -26.50 -10.06 10.03
N LEU A 229 -27.72 -10.09 10.56
CA LEU A 229 -28.68 -11.17 10.34
C LEU A 229 -29.44 -10.94 9.02
N MET A 230 -29.23 -11.82 8.06
CA MET A 230 -29.82 -11.73 6.72
C MET A 230 -30.93 -12.77 6.55
N ALA A 231 -31.90 -12.45 5.70
CA ALA A 231 -32.97 -13.38 5.40
C ALA A 231 -32.43 -14.66 4.74
N GLY A 232 -32.97 -15.80 5.16
CA GLY A 232 -32.63 -17.10 4.59
C GLY A 232 -32.91 -17.19 3.10
N ASP A 233 -32.00 -17.86 2.37
CA ASP A 233 -32.09 -18.13 0.94
C ASP A 233 -32.45 -19.59 0.61
N ASN A 234 -32.82 -20.39 1.62
CA ASN A 234 -33.27 -21.77 1.41
C ASN A 234 -34.52 -21.79 0.49
N PRO A 235 -34.49 -22.52 -0.65
CA PRO A 235 -35.62 -22.62 -1.58
C PRO A 235 -36.88 -23.22 -0.96
N ASP A 236 -36.74 -24.07 0.07
CA ASP A 236 -37.83 -24.80 0.70
C ASP A 236 -38.56 -23.99 1.80
N LEU A 237 -38.10 -22.77 2.09
CA LEU A 237 -38.74 -21.90 3.08
C LEU A 237 -40.04 -21.30 2.57
N THR A 238 -41.10 -21.42 3.36
CA THR A 238 -42.38 -20.79 3.04
C THR A 238 -42.34 -19.28 3.31
N SER A 239 -43.08 -18.49 2.53
CA SER A 239 -43.21 -17.05 2.76
C SER A 239 -43.78 -16.74 4.16
N ALA A 240 -44.61 -17.63 4.71
CA ALA A 240 -45.21 -17.48 6.04
C ALA A 240 -44.17 -17.59 7.17
N GLU A 241 -43.19 -18.49 7.06
CA GLU A 241 -42.12 -18.64 8.07
C GLU A 241 -41.22 -17.41 8.12
N LYS A 242 -40.87 -16.85 6.95
CA LYS A 242 -40.09 -15.60 6.86
C LYS A 242 -40.89 -14.41 7.41
N GLN A 243 -42.15 -14.29 7.02
CA GLN A 243 -43.04 -13.22 7.49
C GLN A 243 -43.21 -13.25 9.00
N LYS A 244 -43.41 -14.44 9.58
CA LYS A 244 -43.50 -14.62 11.04
C LYS A 244 -42.23 -14.15 11.73
N PHE A 245 -41.05 -14.44 11.17
CA PHE A 245 -39.78 -13.97 11.72
C PHE A 245 -39.67 -12.44 11.63
N VAL A 246 -40.01 -11.85 10.48
CA VAL A 246 -40.01 -10.38 10.29
C VAL A 246 -40.91 -9.69 11.31
N GLU A 247 -42.14 -10.17 11.49
CA GLU A 247 -43.11 -9.60 12.43
C GLU A 247 -42.67 -9.76 13.89
N THR A 248 -42.16 -10.94 14.25
CA THR A 248 -41.70 -11.23 15.62
C THR A 248 -40.52 -10.36 16.03
N ASN A 249 -39.65 -9.99 15.09
CA ASN A 249 -38.44 -9.21 15.36
C ASN A 249 -38.54 -7.74 14.86
N VAL A 250 -39.68 -7.31 14.32
CA VAL A 250 -39.95 -5.95 13.82
C VAL A 250 -38.89 -5.50 12.79
N LEU A 251 -38.66 -6.32 11.76
CA LEU A 251 -37.64 -6.06 10.75
C LEU A 251 -38.19 -5.27 9.56
N ASN A 252 -37.38 -4.38 9.01
CA ASN A 252 -37.67 -3.65 7.78
C ASN A 252 -36.63 -4.03 6.71
N ASP A 253 -37.06 -4.08 5.45
CA ASP A 253 -36.15 -4.31 4.31
C ASP A 253 -35.19 -5.51 4.54
N TRP A 254 -35.74 -6.64 4.99
CA TRP A 254 -34.93 -7.79 5.41
C TRP A 254 -34.39 -8.56 4.20
N LEU A 255 -33.25 -8.10 3.70
CA LEU A 255 -32.59 -8.64 2.53
C LEU A 255 -31.86 -9.96 2.84
N ASN A 256 -31.84 -10.85 1.84
CA ASN A 256 -31.01 -12.05 1.87
C ASN A 256 -29.53 -11.74 1.52
N PRO A 257 -28.58 -12.69 1.69
CA PRO A 257 -27.17 -12.48 1.37
C PRO A 257 -26.89 -11.90 -0.03
N THR A 258 -27.49 -12.48 -1.06
CA THR A 258 -27.30 -12.06 -2.45
C THR A 258 -27.83 -10.65 -2.70
N GLN A 259 -29.01 -10.33 -2.13
CA GLN A 259 -29.60 -9.00 -2.21
C GLN A 259 -28.75 -7.96 -1.51
N ASN A 260 -28.24 -8.24 -0.30
CA ASN A 260 -27.33 -7.33 0.40
C ASN A 260 -26.08 -7.02 -0.42
N VAL A 261 -25.41 -8.04 -0.97
CA VAL A 261 -24.24 -7.86 -1.85
C VAL A 261 -24.60 -6.98 -3.05
N GLN A 262 -25.76 -7.20 -3.66
CA GLN A 262 -26.22 -6.40 -4.79
C GLN A 262 -26.50 -4.94 -4.41
N THR A 263 -27.20 -4.69 -3.31
CA THR A 263 -27.50 -3.33 -2.83
C THR A 263 -26.23 -2.58 -2.43
N VAL A 264 -25.25 -3.26 -1.81
CA VAL A 264 -23.93 -2.68 -1.51
C VAL A 264 -23.20 -2.28 -2.80
N LYS A 265 -23.24 -3.13 -3.84
CA LYS A 265 -22.67 -2.79 -5.16
C LYS A 265 -23.40 -1.62 -5.84
N GLU A 266 -24.73 -1.56 -5.73
CA GLU A 266 -25.55 -0.47 -6.27
C GLU A 266 -25.28 0.88 -5.60
N ALA A 267 -24.93 0.88 -4.31
CA ALA A 267 -24.47 2.07 -3.60
C ALA A 267 -23.10 2.58 -4.11
N GLY A 268 -22.37 1.77 -4.89
CA GLY A 268 -21.13 2.13 -5.56
C GLY A 268 -19.88 1.44 -4.99
N TRP A 269 -20.04 0.58 -3.98
CA TRP A 269 -18.94 -0.19 -3.40
C TRP A 269 -18.37 -1.24 -4.38
N LYS A 270 -17.07 -1.52 -4.26
CA LYS A 270 -16.33 -2.52 -5.05
C LYS A 270 -15.64 -3.53 -4.14
N ASP A 271 -15.13 -4.61 -4.72
CA ASP A 271 -14.55 -5.76 -3.98
C ASP A 271 -15.46 -6.22 -2.82
N VAL A 272 -16.77 -6.30 -3.12
CA VAL A 272 -17.79 -6.72 -2.15
C VAL A 272 -17.74 -8.23 -2.01
N GLU A 273 -17.35 -8.68 -0.83
CA GLU A 273 -17.29 -10.10 -0.47
C GLU A 273 -18.23 -10.37 0.71
N LEU A 274 -18.82 -11.56 0.70
CA LEU A 274 -19.72 -12.04 1.74
C LEU A 274 -19.14 -13.29 2.37
N ILE A 275 -19.10 -13.31 3.69
CA ILE A 275 -18.64 -14.43 4.51
C ILE A 275 -19.83 -14.92 5.32
N ASP A 276 -20.23 -16.17 5.11
CA ASP A 276 -21.31 -16.81 5.86
C ASP A 276 -20.75 -17.39 7.17
N LEU A 277 -21.19 -16.83 8.30
CA LEU A 277 -20.82 -17.24 9.66
C LEU A 277 -21.98 -17.93 10.39
N THR A 278 -22.99 -18.40 9.65
CA THR A 278 -24.17 -19.04 10.25
C THR A 278 -23.79 -20.23 11.13
N ALA A 279 -22.72 -20.95 10.79
CA ALA A 279 -22.19 -22.05 11.60
C ALA A 279 -21.60 -21.58 12.95
N ASP A 280 -20.91 -20.44 12.99
CA ASP A 280 -20.40 -19.84 14.23
C ASP A 280 -21.56 -19.37 15.12
N MET A 281 -22.59 -18.76 14.54
CA MET A 281 -23.80 -18.38 15.27
C MET A 281 -24.52 -19.61 15.83
N ARG A 282 -24.63 -20.67 15.03
CA ARG A 282 -25.20 -21.95 15.49
C ARG A 282 -24.43 -22.53 16.67
N THR A 283 -23.10 -22.53 16.57
CA THR A 283 -22.19 -22.98 17.65
C THR A 283 -22.43 -22.16 18.91
N SER A 284 -22.50 -20.84 18.79
CA SER A 284 -22.82 -19.92 19.89
C SER A 284 -24.13 -20.35 20.59
N PHE A 285 -25.22 -20.55 19.84
CA PHE A 285 -26.49 -21.02 20.43
C PHE A 285 -26.40 -22.39 21.08
N GLN A 286 -25.67 -23.34 20.48
CA GLN A 286 -25.51 -24.67 21.08
C GLN A 286 -24.76 -24.61 22.41
N LEU A 287 -23.70 -23.80 22.48
CA LEU A 287 -22.95 -23.60 23.72
C LEU A 287 -23.83 -22.91 24.77
N MET A 288 -24.57 -21.86 24.40
CA MET A 288 -25.55 -21.22 25.29
C MET A 288 -26.59 -22.22 25.81
N PHE A 289 -27.15 -23.06 24.94
CA PHE A 289 -28.11 -24.08 25.32
C PHE A 289 -27.53 -25.06 26.34
N LYS A 290 -26.28 -25.51 26.15
CA LYS A 290 -25.58 -26.37 27.10
C LYS A 290 -25.41 -25.70 28.46
N LYS A 291 -24.94 -24.44 28.51
CA LYS A 291 -24.72 -23.69 29.76
C LYS A 291 -26.03 -23.49 30.53
N VAL A 292 -27.10 -23.08 29.83
CA VAL A 292 -28.42 -22.86 30.43
C VAL A 292 -28.99 -24.15 31.02
N ASN A 293 -28.89 -25.27 30.31
CA ASN A 293 -29.38 -26.55 30.82
C ASN A 293 -28.52 -27.07 31.97
N PHE A 294 -27.19 -26.90 31.91
CA PHE A 294 -26.31 -27.22 33.03
C PHE A 294 -26.74 -26.46 34.30
N ASN A 295 -27.02 -25.15 34.19
CA ASN A 295 -27.52 -24.34 35.30
C ASN A 295 -28.89 -24.82 35.82
N LEU A 296 -29.81 -25.24 34.93
CA LEU A 296 -31.11 -25.81 35.30
C LEU A 296 -31.02 -27.14 36.06
N GLU A 297 -29.96 -27.92 35.82
CA GLU A 297 -29.73 -29.23 36.42
C GLU A 297 -28.89 -29.19 37.70
N HIS A 298 -27.87 -28.32 37.78
CA HIS A 298 -26.80 -28.41 38.78
C HIS A 298 -26.65 -27.20 39.70
N ARG A 299 -27.22 -26.03 39.38
CA ARG A 299 -27.16 -24.86 40.27
C ARG A 299 -28.43 -24.79 41.12
N GLN A 300 -28.28 -24.51 42.41
CA GLN A 300 -29.39 -24.02 43.26
C GLN A 300 -29.77 -22.61 42.79
N LEU A 301 -30.53 -22.55 41.70
CA LEU A 301 -31.15 -21.32 41.25
C LEU A 301 -32.19 -20.92 42.29
N GLY A 302 -31.89 -19.89 43.09
CA GLY A 302 -32.81 -19.40 44.12
C GLY A 302 -34.17 -19.01 43.52
N SER A 303 -35.26 -19.30 44.24
CA SER A 303 -36.67 -19.08 43.87
C SER A 303 -37.19 -19.82 42.62
N ASN A 304 -38.45 -20.29 42.65
CA ASN A 304 -39.13 -20.93 41.50
C ASN A 304 -39.18 -20.03 40.25
N HIS A 305 -39.22 -18.72 40.45
CA HIS A 305 -39.26 -17.72 39.39
C HIS A 305 -38.07 -17.84 38.42
N ASN A 306 -36.84 -17.93 38.93
CA ASN A 306 -35.63 -18.02 38.11
C ASN A 306 -35.58 -19.29 37.24
N ARG A 307 -36.20 -20.38 37.72
CA ARG A 307 -36.26 -21.66 37.00
C ARG A 307 -37.23 -21.60 35.81
N VAL A 308 -38.38 -20.93 35.95
CA VAL A 308 -39.33 -20.70 34.84
C VAL A 308 -38.68 -19.85 33.74
N VAL A 309 -37.94 -18.82 34.14
CA VAL A 309 -37.20 -17.92 33.25
C VAL A 309 -36.18 -18.65 32.41
N LEU A 310 -35.36 -19.50 33.03
CA LEU A 310 -34.34 -20.28 32.34
C LEU A 310 -34.93 -21.38 31.45
N THR A 311 -36.06 -21.96 31.85
CA THR A 311 -36.77 -22.95 31.04
C THR A 311 -37.31 -22.31 29.75
N ASN A 312 -37.92 -21.13 29.85
CA ASN A 312 -38.39 -20.37 28.69
C ASN A 312 -37.23 -19.94 27.79
N TYR A 313 -36.10 -19.57 28.38
CA TYR A 313 -34.87 -19.22 27.67
C TYR A 313 -34.30 -20.39 26.87
N SER A 314 -34.14 -21.54 27.53
CA SER A 314 -33.70 -22.80 26.91
C SER A 314 -34.58 -23.17 25.71
N LYS A 315 -35.91 -23.06 25.85
CA LYS A 315 -36.86 -23.31 24.74
C LYS A 315 -36.64 -22.36 23.56
N LYS A 316 -36.39 -21.07 23.82
CA LYS A 316 -36.15 -20.07 22.77
C LYS A 316 -34.80 -20.26 22.07
N ILE A 317 -33.73 -20.59 22.80
CA ILE A 317 -32.44 -20.93 22.19
C ILE A 317 -32.61 -22.15 21.28
N LYS A 318 -33.32 -23.18 21.74
CA LYS A 318 -33.61 -24.37 20.93
C LYS A 318 -34.38 -24.04 19.66
N GLU A 319 -35.36 -23.14 19.74
CA GLU A 319 -36.09 -22.65 18.57
C GLU A 319 -35.16 -21.86 17.62
N ARG A 320 -34.23 -21.04 18.12
CA ARG A 320 -33.23 -20.36 17.28
C ARG A 320 -32.32 -21.35 16.54
N ILE A 321 -31.83 -22.40 17.22
CA ILE A 321 -31.05 -23.46 16.57
C ILE A 321 -31.86 -24.12 15.45
N LYS A 322 -33.14 -24.43 15.72
CA LYS A 322 -34.03 -24.99 14.70
C LYS A 322 -34.22 -24.05 13.51
N GLN A 323 -34.39 -22.74 13.76
CA GLN A 323 -34.53 -21.75 12.71
C GLN A 323 -33.28 -21.66 11.83
N ILE A 324 -32.09 -21.78 12.41
CA ILE A 324 -30.82 -21.89 11.68
C ILE A 324 -30.78 -23.18 10.86
N ASP A 325 -31.13 -24.32 11.46
CA ASP A 325 -31.13 -25.62 10.79
C ASP A 325 -32.12 -25.67 9.60
N GLN A 326 -33.23 -24.93 9.69
CA GLN A 326 -34.19 -24.73 8.60
C GLN A 326 -33.75 -23.69 7.58
N GLY A 327 -32.68 -22.94 7.87
CA GLY A 327 -32.13 -21.89 7.03
C GLY A 327 -32.96 -20.59 7.01
N ILE A 328 -33.83 -20.34 8.01
CA ILE A 328 -34.74 -19.17 8.06
C ILE A 328 -33.97 -17.85 7.97
N PHE A 329 -32.78 -17.81 8.55
CA PHE A 329 -31.87 -16.67 8.49
C PHE A 329 -30.43 -17.16 8.36
N LYS A 330 -29.56 -16.25 7.93
CA LYS A 330 -28.12 -16.42 7.90
C LYS A 330 -27.46 -15.31 8.70
N TRP A 331 -26.32 -15.59 9.30
CA TRP A 331 -25.49 -14.58 9.93
C TRP A 331 -24.25 -14.39 9.08
N CYS A 332 -24.10 -13.19 8.51
CA CYS A 332 -23.07 -12.96 7.51
C CYS A 332 -22.30 -11.68 7.79
N VAL A 333 -21.05 -11.68 7.37
CA VAL A 333 -20.24 -10.47 7.26
C VAL A 333 -20.12 -10.08 5.81
N ILE A 334 -20.31 -8.79 5.52
CA ILE A 334 -19.95 -8.20 4.25
C ILE A 334 -18.82 -7.22 4.48
N HIS A 335 -17.80 -7.31 3.64
CA HIS A 335 -16.79 -6.28 3.55
C HIS A 335 -16.65 -5.79 2.12
N ALA A 336 -16.35 -4.49 1.97
CA ALA A 336 -16.25 -3.83 0.69
C ALA A 336 -15.30 -2.63 0.74
N LYS A 337 -14.82 -2.20 -0.43
CA LYS A 337 -13.92 -1.06 -0.57
C LYS A 337 -14.51 0.00 -1.48
N LYS A 338 -14.40 1.27 -1.05
CA LYS A 338 -14.87 2.41 -1.83
C LYS A 338 -13.87 2.65 -2.97
N PRO A 339 -14.31 2.65 -4.24
CA PRO A 339 -13.42 2.96 -5.35
C PRO A 339 -12.96 4.42 -5.28
N VAL A 340 -11.86 4.70 -5.95
CA VAL A 340 -11.29 6.04 -6.12
C VAL A 340 -11.58 6.50 -7.53
N LYS A 341 -12.19 7.67 -7.66
CA LYS A 341 -12.57 8.24 -8.96
C LYS A 341 -11.59 9.33 -9.38
N ILE A 342 -11.06 9.20 -10.59
CA ILE A 342 -10.15 10.15 -11.23
C ILE A 342 -10.92 10.88 -12.32
N ASP A 343 -10.83 12.21 -12.30
CA ASP A 343 -11.32 13.05 -13.38
C ASP A 343 -10.15 13.85 -13.98
N PHE A 344 -10.08 13.85 -15.31
CA PHE A 344 -9.07 14.57 -16.07
C PHE A 344 -9.65 15.91 -16.52
N LEU A 345 -9.23 16.99 -15.84
CA LEU A 345 -9.61 18.36 -16.20
C LEU A 345 -8.81 18.92 -17.38
N CYS A 346 -7.99 18.08 -18.00
CA CYS A 346 -7.15 18.36 -19.15
C CYS A 346 -7.16 17.17 -20.10
N LYS A 347 -6.82 17.39 -21.37
CA LYS A 347 -6.64 16.29 -22.32
C LYS A 347 -5.37 15.53 -22.00
N THR A 348 -5.46 14.21 -21.84
CA THR A 348 -4.29 13.37 -21.64
C THR A 348 -3.45 13.27 -22.92
N PRO A 349 -2.11 13.33 -22.84
CA PRO A 349 -1.26 13.26 -24.02
C PRO A 349 -1.18 11.84 -24.61
N VAL A 350 -1.45 10.82 -23.80
CA VAL A 350 -1.67 9.42 -24.19
C VAL A 350 -2.82 8.86 -23.38
N PRO A 351 -3.51 7.79 -23.84
CA PRO A 351 -4.55 7.13 -23.07
C PRO A 351 -4.04 6.69 -21.69
N PHE A 352 -4.81 6.96 -20.65
CA PHE A 352 -4.52 6.46 -19.30
C PHE A 352 -4.81 4.95 -19.26
N VAL A 353 -3.82 4.18 -18.82
CA VAL A 353 -3.95 2.73 -18.66
C VAL A 353 -4.11 2.44 -17.18
N ASN A 354 -5.35 2.15 -16.79
CA ASN A 354 -5.67 1.77 -15.43
C ASN A 354 -5.67 0.25 -15.27
N THR A 355 -4.81 -0.27 -14.40
CA THR A 355 -4.76 -1.71 -14.09
C THR A 355 -5.45 -2.07 -12.77
N SER A 356 -5.91 -1.09 -11.99
CA SER A 356 -6.62 -1.30 -10.73
C SER A 356 -8.14 -1.25 -10.94
N LYS A 357 -8.86 -2.27 -10.47
CA LYS A 357 -10.33 -2.31 -10.48
C LYS A 357 -10.96 -1.28 -9.54
N LEU A 358 -10.18 -0.74 -8.60
CA LEU A 358 -10.64 0.24 -7.62
C LEU A 358 -10.43 1.68 -8.08
N ILE A 359 -9.59 1.92 -9.07
CA ILE A 359 -9.46 3.22 -9.72
C ILE A 359 -10.50 3.25 -10.83
N LEU A 360 -11.29 4.32 -10.91
CA LEU A 360 -12.30 4.51 -11.94
C LEU A 360 -12.07 5.86 -12.62
N GLU A 361 -12.18 5.90 -13.93
CA GLU A 361 -12.21 7.14 -14.69
C GLU A 361 -13.66 7.65 -14.71
N ASP A 362 -13.85 8.92 -14.34
CA ASP A 362 -15.15 9.60 -14.38
C ASP A 362 -15.07 10.83 -15.28
N SER A 363 -16.20 11.21 -15.89
CA SER A 363 -16.31 12.37 -16.80
C SER A 363 -17.18 13.49 -16.24
N LYS A 364 -17.77 13.26 -15.07
CA LYS A 364 -18.60 14.21 -14.35
C LYS A 364 -17.94 14.34 -13.00
N LEU A 365 -17.42 15.52 -12.66
CA LEU A 365 -16.80 15.84 -11.36
C LEU A 365 -17.59 15.35 -10.12
N ASP A 366 -18.85 14.93 -10.26
CA ASP A 366 -19.66 14.37 -9.19
C ASP A 366 -19.05 13.09 -8.59
N LYS A 367 -18.87 13.10 -7.27
CA LYS A 367 -18.20 12.04 -6.48
C LYS A 367 -16.73 11.80 -6.85
N THR A 368 -16.08 12.73 -7.57
CA THR A 368 -14.67 12.65 -7.92
C THR A 368 -13.77 12.75 -6.69
N SER A 369 -12.78 11.87 -6.62
CA SER A 369 -11.78 11.84 -5.53
C SER A 369 -10.50 12.58 -5.92
N ILE A 370 -10.14 12.53 -7.20
CA ILE A 370 -8.90 13.06 -7.75
C ILE A 370 -9.18 13.93 -8.97
N ALA A 371 -8.58 15.12 -8.99
CA ALA A 371 -8.51 15.94 -10.20
C ALA A 371 -7.10 15.87 -10.81
N VAL A 372 -7.01 15.58 -12.11
CA VAL A 372 -5.75 15.62 -12.85
C VAL A 372 -5.74 16.85 -13.77
N VAL A 373 -4.64 17.60 -13.72
CA VAL A 373 -4.43 18.82 -14.51
C VAL A 373 -3.08 18.80 -15.23
N ASP A 374 -2.96 19.49 -16.35
CA ASP A 374 -1.68 19.79 -16.99
C ASP A 374 -1.18 21.18 -16.59
N ILE A 375 -0.06 21.62 -17.17
CA ILE A 375 0.54 22.93 -16.88
C ILE A 375 -0.31 24.12 -17.39
N VAL A 376 -1.14 23.91 -18.41
CA VAL A 376 -1.97 24.98 -19.00
C VAL A 376 -3.31 25.15 -18.28
N THR A 377 -3.76 24.10 -17.58
CA THR A 377 -4.99 24.11 -16.78
C THR A 377 -4.78 24.84 -15.46
N LYS A 378 -4.96 26.17 -15.49
CA LYS A 378 -4.85 27.02 -14.30
C LYS A 378 -5.93 26.68 -13.26
N MET A 379 -5.48 26.50 -12.01
CA MET A 379 -6.28 26.22 -10.82
C MET A 379 -6.12 27.34 -9.77
N PRO A 380 -6.70 28.53 -10.03
CA PRO A 380 -6.74 29.59 -9.03
C PRO A 380 -7.67 29.22 -7.88
N ARG A 381 -7.57 29.96 -6.76
CA ARG A 381 -8.43 29.80 -5.57
C ARG A 381 -9.90 29.56 -5.91
N GLU A 382 -10.50 30.39 -6.77
CA GLU A 382 -11.91 30.29 -7.13
C GLU A 382 -12.29 28.90 -7.69
N LYS A 383 -11.46 28.33 -8.58
CA LYS A 383 -11.71 26.99 -9.13
C LYS A 383 -11.49 25.91 -8.09
N ILE A 384 -10.45 26.03 -7.26
CA ILE A 384 -10.18 25.08 -6.18
C ILE A 384 -11.34 25.06 -5.19
N MET A 385 -11.94 26.20 -4.85
CA MET A 385 -13.09 26.26 -3.93
C MET A 385 -14.37 25.66 -4.52
N LYS A 386 -14.51 25.62 -5.85
CA LYS A 386 -15.65 25.00 -6.55
C LYS A 386 -15.51 23.49 -6.78
N LEU A 387 -14.34 22.90 -6.52
CA LEU A 387 -14.18 21.44 -6.62
C LEU A 387 -15.15 20.71 -5.66
N PRO A 388 -15.63 19.51 -6.01
CA PRO A 388 -16.45 18.69 -5.11
C PRO A 388 -15.79 18.52 -3.73
N SER A 389 -16.61 18.41 -2.68
CA SER A 389 -16.16 18.14 -1.30
C SER A 389 -15.30 16.88 -1.18
N SER A 390 -15.58 15.89 -2.04
CA SER A 390 -14.90 14.59 -2.10
C SER A 390 -13.50 14.62 -2.72
N VAL A 391 -13.11 15.70 -3.40
CA VAL A 391 -11.75 15.81 -3.98
C VAL A 391 -10.75 16.08 -2.86
N ASN A 392 -9.79 15.19 -2.70
CA ASN A 392 -8.72 15.31 -1.69
C ASN A 392 -7.31 15.13 -2.28
N LEU A 393 -7.19 14.85 -3.59
CA LEU A 393 -5.92 14.78 -4.30
C LEU A 393 -6.01 15.53 -5.63
N LEU A 394 -5.01 16.36 -5.91
CA LEU A 394 -4.81 17.01 -7.20
C LEU A 394 -3.44 16.60 -7.75
N ILE A 395 -3.44 15.97 -8.93
CA ILE A 395 -2.23 15.52 -9.61
C ILE A 395 -1.97 16.45 -10.79
N THR A 396 -0.76 17.00 -10.89
CA THR A 396 -0.35 17.75 -12.08
C THR A 396 0.65 16.95 -12.92
N MET A 397 0.39 16.90 -14.24
CA MET A 397 1.34 16.38 -15.24
C MET A 397 2.39 17.45 -15.59
N SER A 398 3.08 17.99 -14.58
CA SER A 398 4.08 19.03 -14.74
C SER A 398 5.07 19.07 -13.58
N ALA A 399 6.25 19.68 -13.82
CA ALA A 399 7.27 19.88 -12.79
C ALA A 399 7.14 21.20 -12.00
N GLY A 400 6.37 22.17 -12.49
CA GLY A 400 6.07 23.39 -11.74
C GLY A 400 4.71 23.30 -11.05
N LEU A 401 4.48 24.19 -10.10
CA LEU A 401 3.20 24.30 -9.37
C LEU A 401 2.61 25.71 -9.49
N ASP A 402 3.21 26.59 -10.29
CA ASP A 402 2.88 28.01 -10.40
C ASP A 402 1.48 28.29 -10.98
N HIS A 403 0.90 27.31 -11.69
CA HIS A 403 -0.47 27.34 -12.21
C HIS A 403 -1.54 26.89 -11.19
N ILE A 404 -1.13 26.44 -9.99
CA ILE A 404 -2.01 25.93 -8.94
C ILE A 404 -1.86 26.79 -7.68
N ASP A 405 -2.97 27.26 -7.12
CA ASP A 405 -2.97 27.86 -5.79
C ASP A 405 -2.87 26.77 -4.70
N VAL A 406 -1.63 26.36 -4.41
CA VAL A 406 -1.34 25.32 -3.42
C VAL A 406 -1.82 25.70 -2.02
N ALA A 407 -1.91 27.00 -1.69
CA ALA A 407 -2.43 27.46 -0.41
C ALA A 407 -3.94 27.19 -0.29
N ALA A 408 -4.70 27.47 -1.36
CA ALA A 408 -6.12 27.13 -1.43
C ALA A 408 -6.36 25.60 -1.39
N CYS A 409 -5.50 24.80 -2.04
CA CYS A 409 -5.55 23.34 -1.91
C CYS A 409 -5.35 22.91 -0.46
N LYS A 410 -4.35 23.46 0.24
CA LYS A 410 -4.06 23.15 1.64
C LYS A 410 -5.21 23.51 2.58
N GLU A 411 -5.84 24.67 2.39
CA GLU A 411 -7.03 25.10 3.17
C GLU A 411 -8.19 24.10 3.04
N ARG A 412 -8.35 23.51 1.85
CA ARG A 412 -9.35 22.47 1.57
C ARG A 412 -8.92 21.06 1.95
N GLY A 413 -7.70 20.86 2.44
CA GLY A 413 -7.15 19.52 2.71
C GLY A 413 -6.84 18.70 1.45
N ILE A 414 -6.68 19.35 0.29
CA ILE A 414 -6.33 18.71 -0.98
C ILE A 414 -4.82 18.56 -1.07
N ALA A 415 -4.33 17.32 -1.15
CA ALA A 415 -2.92 17.05 -1.42
C ALA A 415 -2.58 17.36 -2.88
N VAL A 416 -1.43 17.98 -3.13
CA VAL A 416 -0.92 18.22 -4.48
C VAL A 416 0.24 17.27 -4.77
N ARG A 417 0.23 16.62 -5.94
CA ARG A 417 1.28 15.70 -6.41
C ARG A 417 1.65 15.98 -7.86
N GLN A 418 2.88 15.64 -8.22
CA GLN A 418 3.42 15.84 -9.56
C GLN A 418 3.69 14.47 -10.18
N SER A 419 3.27 14.29 -11.42
CA SER A 419 3.43 13.05 -12.17
C SER A 419 4.62 13.13 -13.15
N GLY A 420 5.31 12.02 -13.36
CA GLY A 420 6.40 11.88 -14.34
C GLY A 420 7.67 12.65 -13.95
N ARG A 421 7.87 12.92 -12.65
CA ARG A 421 8.95 13.79 -12.14
C ARG A 421 10.34 13.36 -12.58
N ASP A 422 10.62 12.06 -12.52
CA ASP A 422 11.93 11.51 -12.90
C ASP A 422 12.18 11.64 -14.41
N ALA A 423 11.16 11.32 -15.23
CA ALA A 423 11.25 11.46 -16.68
C ALA A 423 11.45 12.92 -17.08
N ILE A 424 10.66 13.85 -16.52
CA ILE A 424 10.85 15.29 -16.76
C ILE A 424 12.28 15.69 -16.38
N THR A 425 12.75 15.29 -15.20
CA THR A 425 14.08 15.66 -14.70
C THR A 425 15.21 15.25 -15.66
N GLN A 426 15.22 13.98 -16.10
CA GLN A 426 16.27 13.49 -16.97
C GLN A 426 16.21 14.07 -18.39
N HIS A 427 15.01 14.18 -18.96
CA HIS A 427 14.84 14.63 -20.34
C HIS A 427 14.96 16.14 -20.49
N VAL A 428 14.50 16.94 -19.52
CA VAL A 428 14.78 18.38 -19.51
C VAL A 428 16.27 18.65 -19.35
N ALA A 429 16.98 17.86 -18.54
CA ALA A 429 18.43 17.97 -18.43
C ALA A 429 19.16 17.64 -19.75
N GLN A 430 18.73 16.59 -20.48
CA GLN A 430 19.29 16.25 -21.80
C GLN A 430 19.03 17.36 -22.83
N TYR A 431 17.80 17.87 -22.85
CA TYR A 431 17.41 18.98 -23.70
C TYR A 431 18.23 20.24 -23.37
N GLY A 432 18.36 20.57 -22.08
CA GLY A 432 19.20 21.67 -21.59
C GLY A 432 20.66 21.52 -22.00
N LEU A 433 21.25 20.32 -21.88
CA LEU A 433 22.62 20.06 -22.34
C LEU A 433 22.77 20.36 -23.84
N ALA A 434 21.84 19.87 -24.67
CA ALA A 434 21.87 20.15 -26.11
C ALA A 434 21.81 21.65 -26.40
N LEU A 435 20.93 22.39 -25.72
CA LEU A 435 20.82 23.84 -25.87
C LEU A 435 22.06 24.59 -25.37
N ILE A 436 22.70 24.14 -24.28
CA ILE A 436 23.97 24.71 -23.80
C ILE A 436 25.04 24.57 -24.89
N ILE A 437 25.23 23.36 -25.44
CA ILE A 437 26.26 23.10 -26.45
C ILE A 437 25.99 23.94 -27.71
N LEU A 438 24.76 23.96 -28.22
CA LEU A 438 24.42 24.73 -29.42
C LEU A 438 24.57 26.24 -29.21
N THR A 439 24.18 26.75 -28.04
CA THR A 439 24.35 28.17 -27.67
C THR A 439 25.82 28.54 -27.60
N LEU A 440 26.63 27.79 -26.86
CA LEU A 440 28.07 28.06 -26.70
C LEU A 440 28.82 28.00 -28.04
N ARG A 441 28.37 27.17 -28.99
CA ARG A 441 28.98 27.02 -30.32
C ARG A 441 28.46 28.00 -31.37
N ASP A 442 27.58 28.94 -30.99
CA ASP A 442 26.87 29.85 -31.91
C ASP A 442 25.98 29.17 -32.95
N ALA A 443 25.66 27.88 -32.76
CA ALA A 443 25.11 27.06 -33.84
C ALA A 443 23.78 27.60 -34.39
N PHE A 444 22.95 28.21 -33.53
CA PHE A 444 21.66 28.76 -33.93
C PHE A 444 21.77 29.93 -34.92
N ASN A 445 22.78 30.79 -34.79
CA ASN A 445 23.05 31.86 -35.76
C ASN A 445 23.49 31.28 -37.11
N GLN A 446 24.14 30.12 -37.10
CA GLN A 446 24.71 29.49 -38.28
C GLN A 446 23.69 28.65 -39.07
N LEU A 447 22.52 28.31 -38.50
CA LEU A 447 21.50 27.49 -39.17
C LEU A 447 20.97 28.10 -40.48
N SER A 448 21.01 29.43 -40.59
CA SER A 448 20.54 30.16 -41.77
C SER A 448 21.66 30.48 -42.76
N VAL A 449 22.90 30.01 -42.52
CA VAL A 449 24.04 30.23 -43.42
C VAL A 449 23.91 29.29 -44.62
N PRO A 450 23.78 29.81 -45.85
CA PRO A 450 23.68 28.97 -47.03
C PRO A 450 24.98 28.19 -47.25
N PHE A 451 24.90 26.88 -47.41
CA PHE A 451 26.03 26.02 -47.78
C PHE A 451 25.62 25.02 -48.87
N PRO A 452 26.40 24.90 -49.98
CA PRO A 452 27.57 25.70 -50.32
C PRO A 452 27.19 27.12 -50.75
N SER A 453 27.88 28.14 -50.21
CA SER A 453 27.80 29.53 -50.67
C SER A 453 29.10 29.95 -51.34
N LYS A 454 29.01 30.94 -52.25
CA LYS A 454 30.17 31.48 -52.95
C LYS A 454 31.08 32.19 -51.93
N GLY A 455 32.26 31.62 -51.68
CA GLY A 455 33.19 32.11 -50.65
C GLY A 455 33.23 31.28 -49.36
N TRP A 456 32.58 30.11 -49.31
CA TRP A 456 32.73 29.20 -48.17
C TRP A 456 34.19 28.80 -47.96
N ASN A 457 34.68 29.00 -46.73
CA ASN A 457 36.06 28.76 -46.31
C ASN A 457 36.06 28.10 -44.94
N LEU A 458 36.86 27.03 -44.77
CA LEU A 458 37.06 26.34 -43.49
C LEU A 458 37.80 27.18 -42.43
N ASN A 459 38.36 28.33 -42.82
CA ASN A 459 39.08 29.26 -41.93
C ASN A 459 38.19 30.37 -41.33
N TRP A 460 36.86 30.20 -41.29
CA TRP A 460 35.99 31.15 -40.58
C TRP A 460 36.13 30.94 -39.06
N ASN A 461 36.59 31.96 -38.35
CA ASN A 461 36.54 32.01 -36.89
C ASN A 461 35.11 32.26 -36.41
N CYS A 462 34.50 31.26 -35.76
CA CYS A 462 33.26 31.45 -35.01
C CYS A 462 33.58 31.96 -33.59
N GLU A 463 32.82 32.92 -33.08
CA GLU A 463 32.93 33.44 -31.70
C GLU A 463 32.41 32.46 -30.63
N GLY A 464 32.33 31.17 -30.94
CA GLY A 464 31.86 30.13 -30.01
C GLY A 464 32.95 29.71 -29.02
N ILE A 465 32.53 29.19 -27.86
CA ILE A 465 33.42 28.71 -26.80
C ILE A 465 33.21 27.19 -26.65
N PRO A 466 34.28 26.37 -26.54
CA PRO A 466 34.15 24.97 -26.18
C PRO A 466 33.51 24.82 -24.79
N ALA A 467 32.62 23.84 -24.61
CA ALA A 467 31.94 23.64 -23.34
C ALA A 467 32.90 23.39 -22.16
N THR A 468 34.06 22.78 -22.41
CA THR A 468 35.13 22.55 -21.42
C THR A 468 35.71 23.84 -20.84
N ASP A 469 35.66 24.92 -21.60
CA ASP A 469 36.34 26.18 -21.28
C ASP A 469 35.34 27.27 -20.86
N ALA A 470 34.04 26.98 -20.95
CA ALA A 470 32.97 27.92 -20.63
C ALA A 470 32.73 28.07 -19.12
N ASN A 471 32.32 29.27 -18.72
CA ASN A 471 31.78 29.56 -17.39
C ASN A 471 30.24 29.50 -17.43
N ILE A 472 29.66 28.46 -16.84
CA ILE A 472 28.21 28.25 -16.79
C ILE A 472 27.67 28.73 -15.44
N ALA A 473 26.75 29.69 -15.44
CA ALA A 473 26.08 30.18 -14.25
C ALA A 473 24.65 29.67 -14.17
N VAL A 474 24.28 29.02 -13.06
CA VAL A 474 22.94 28.44 -12.87
C VAL A 474 22.21 29.12 -11.72
N ILE A 475 20.99 29.63 -11.94
CA ILE A 475 20.13 30.16 -10.88
C ILE A 475 19.19 29.04 -10.42
N GLY A 476 19.44 28.46 -9.25
CA GLY A 476 18.71 27.31 -8.72
C GLY A 476 19.45 25.98 -8.91
N MET A 477 19.38 25.09 -7.91
CA MET A 477 20.03 23.76 -7.93
C MET A 477 19.10 22.65 -7.45
N GLY A 478 17.89 22.61 -8.00
CA GLY A 478 16.93 21.52 -7.77
C GLY A 478 17.27 20.25 -8.57
N LEU A 479 16.36 19.27 -8.57
CA LEU A 479 16.57 17.97 -9.23
C LEU A 479 17.00 18.08 -10.71
N ILE A 480 16.34 18.97 -11.47
CA ILE A 480 16.66 19.18 -12.89
C ILE A 480 18.03 19.86 -13.05
N GLY A 481 18.35 20.85 -12.21
CA GLY A 481 19.65 21.51 -12.19
C GLY A 481 20.78 20.52 -11.89
N GLN A 482 20.61 19.67 -10.88
CA GLN A 482 21.59 18.62 -10.54
C GLN A 482 21.75 17.61 -11.68
N ALA A 483 20.66 17.14 -12.29
CA ALA A 483 20.71 16.22 -13.43
C ALA A 483 21.41 16.86 -14.64
N LEU A 484 21.13 18.13 -14.93
CA LEU A 484 21.80 18.89 -15.99
C LEU A 484 23.30 19.00 -15.74
N VAL A 485 23.71 19.39 -14.52
CA VAL A 485 25.12 19.50 -14.15
C VAL A 485 25.83 18.16 -14.26
N LYS A 486 25.22 17.06 -13.80
CA LYS A 486 25.78 15.69 -13.96
C LYS A 486 26.07 15.38 -15.43
N GLN A 487 25.15 15.75 -16.33
CA GLN A 487 25.31 15.51 -17.77
C GLN A 487 26.35 16.45 -18.41
N VAL A 488 26.39 17.73 -18.02
CA VAL A 488 27.44 18.67 -18.45
C VAL A 488 28.81 18.14 -18.02
N ARG A 489 28.97 17.73 -16.76
CA ARG A 489 30.21 17.17 -16.21
C ARG A 489 30.68 15.90 -16.94
N ALA A 490 29.75 15.12 -17.48
CA ALA A 490 30.09 13.92 -18.24
C ALA A 490 30.75 14.24 -19.60
N VAL A 491 30.35 15.33 -20.25
CA VAL A 491 30.93 15.75 -21.55
C VAL A 491 32.02 16.82 -21.42
N ALA A 492 32.03 17.56 -20.32
CA ALA A 492 32.93 18.66 -20.05
C ALA A 492 33.36 18.66 -18.55
N PRO A 493 34.28 17.76 -18.16
CA PRO A 493 34.62 17.53 -16.75
C PRO A 493 35.23 18.73 -16.03
N ASN A 494 35.90 19.62 -16.76
CA ASN A 494 36.67 20.75 -16.22
C ASN A 494 35.94 22.10 -16.32
N THR A 495 34.73 22.16 -16.89
CA THR A 495 33.94 23.39 -17.03
C THR A 495 33.73 24.07 -15.70
N THR A 496 33.84 25.39 -15.63
CA THR A 496 33.45 26.12 -14.42
C THR A 496 31.93 26.18 -14.34
N ILE A 497 31.35 25.69 -13.23
CA ILE A 497 29.90 25.80 -13.00
C ILE A 497 29.69 26.51 -11.68
N SER A 498 29.27 27.76 -11.76
CA SER A 498 28.84 28.56 -10.62
C SER A 498 27.33 28.48 -10.46
N TYR A 499 26.84 28.55 -9.23
CA TYR A 499 25.39 28.58 -9.01
C TYR A 499 24.98 29.50 -7.87
N TYR A 500 23.75 29.98 -7.97
CA TYR A 500 23.12 30.81 -6.96
C TYR A 500 21.86 30.14 -6.42
N VAL A 501 21.77 30.08 -5.09
CA VAL A 501 20.56 29.83 -4.31
C VAL A 501 20.60 30.71 -3.06
N PRO A 502 19.44 31.10 -2.48
CA PRO A 502 19.42 31.68 -1.15
C PRO A 502 20.16 30.78 -0.16
N SER A 503 20.91 31.37 0.77
CA SER A 503 21.82 30.63 1.68
C SER A 503 21.13 29.51 2.47
N ILE A 504 19.84 29.69 2.81
CA ILE A 504 19.01 28.68 3.48
C ILE A 504 18.77 27.41 2.65
N PHE A 505 18.91 27.48 1.33
CA PHE A 505 18.75 26.35 0.41
C PHE A 505 20.08 25.80 -0.10
N ARG A 506 21.20 26.24 0.48
CA ARG A 506 22.54 25.77 0.12
C ARG A 506 22.73 24.33 0.62
N ASP A 507 23.29 23.47 -0.24
CA ASP A 507 23.56 22.07 0.05
C ASP A 507 25.02 21.75 -0.28
N MET A 508 25.82 21.57 0.76
CA MET A 508 27.27 21.36 0.63
C MET A 508 27.62 19.98 0.06
N ASP A 509 26.76 18.98 0.26
CA ASP A 509 27.01 17.63 -0.27
C ASP A 509 26.83 17.63 -1.79
N VAL A 510 25.78 18.31 -2.28
CA VAL A 510 25.56 18.52 -3.72
C VAL A 510 26.71 19.32 -4.33
N GLU A 511 27.22 20.35 -3.64
CA GLU A 511 28.38 21.13 -4.11
C GLU A 511 29.61 20.25 -4.33
N GLN A 512 29.95 19.41 -3.36
CA GLN A 512 31.10 18.53 -3.41
C GLN A 512 30.92 17.43 -4.49
N GLU A 513 29.75 16.79 -4.53
CA GLU A 513 29.44 15.73 -5.50
C GLU A 513 29.56 16.24 -6.94
N LEU A 514 29.04 17.45 -7.20
CA LEU A 514 28.94 18.01 -8.53
C LEU A 514 30.08 18.96 -8.92
N LYS A 515 31.00 19.24 -7.99
CA LYS A 515 32.10 20.20 -8.14
C LYS A 515 31.56 21.57 -8.59
N LEU A 516 30.65 22.11 -7.78
CA LEU A 516 30.02 23.42 -8.01
C LEU A 516 30.75 24.51 -7.23
N SER A 517 30.72 25.73 -7.78
CA SER A 517 31.14 26.95 -7.08
C SER A 517 29.90 27.73 -6.63
N TYR A 518 29.59 27.71 -5.33
CA TYR A 518 28.52 28.53 -4.79
C TYR A 518 28.88 30.02 -4.87
N CYS A 519 27.95 30.84 -5.37
CA CYS A 519 28.06 32.29 -5.33
C CYS A 519 26.90 32.90 -4.52
N SER A 520 27.22 33.74 -3.54
CA SER A 520 26.23 34.49 -2.76
C SER A 520 25.75 35.77 -3.44
N ASP A 521 26.52 36.28 -4.41
CA ASP A 521 26.20 37.49 -5.17
C ASP A 521 25.83 37.11 -6.61
N LEU A 522 24.55 37.25 -6.94
CA LEU A 522 24.02 36.94 -8.25
C LEU A 522 24.59 37.86 -9.36
N HIS A 523 24.89 39.13 -9.04
CA HIS A 523 25.41 40.11 -10.01
C HIS A 523 26.86 39.80 -10.35
N GLN A 524 27.67 39.41 -9.35
CA GLN A 524 29.03 38.93 -9.58
C GLN A 524 29.02 37.68 -10.47
N MET A 525 28.17 36.70 -10.15
CA MET A 525 28.07 35.47 -10.93
C MET A 525 27.69 35.74 -12.39
N ALA A 526 26.75 36.66 -12.64
CA ALA A 526 26.37 37.07 -13.99
C ALA A 526 27.53 37.73 -14.76
N ALA A 527 28.32 38.58 -14.11
CA ALA A 527 29.44 39.27 -14.76
C ALA A 527 30.56 38.34 -15.24
N GLU A 528 30.72 37.17 -14.61
CA GLU A 528 31.80 36.22 -14.90
C GLU A 528 31.39 35.13 -15.89
N CYS A 529 30.09 34.91 -16.11
CA CYS A 529 29.57 33.80 -16.90
C CYS A 529 29.61 34.06 -18.42
N ASP A 530 29.61 32.97 -19.18
CA ASP A 530 29.43 32.98 -20.63
C ASP A 530 28.01 32.53 -21.01
N ILE A 531 27.36 31.77 -20.13
CA ILE A 531 25.94 31.42 -20.24
C ILE A 531 25.27 31.46 -18.88
N LEU A 532 24.16 32.20 -18.77
CA LEU A 532 23.29 32.26 -17.60
C LEU A 532 22.07 31.38 -17.82
N ILE A 533 21.79 30.48 -16.88
CA ILE A 533 20.73 29.47 -16.99
C ILE A 533 19.82 29.53 -15.75
N PRO A 534 18.68 30.21 -15.82
CA PRO A 534 17.66 30.09 -14.79
C PRO A 534 17.07 28.69 -14.77
N MET A 535 17.13 28.05 -13.59
CA MET A 535 16.62 26.69 -13.29
C MET A 535 15.81 26.68 -11.99
N CYS A 536 15.39 27.85 -11.51
CA CYS A 536 14.62 28.02 -10.29
C CYS A 536 13.10 27.90 -10.55
N PRO A 537 12.30 27.46 -9.56
CA PRO A 537 10.85 27.51 -9.67
C PRO A 537 10.36 28.96 -9.75
N LEU A 538 9.20 29.19 -10.36
CA LEU A 538 8.53 30.51 -10.32
C LEU A 538 7.82 30.70 -8.98
N THR A 539 8.21 31.74 -8.27
CA THR A 539 7.69 32.16 -6.97
C THR A 539 7.66 33.69 -6.93
N LYS A 540 7.06 34.28 -5.89
CA LYS A 540 7.13 35.74 -5.69
C LYS A 540 8.57 36.28 -5.59
N HIS A 541 9.53 35.45 -5.16
CA HIS A 541 10.93 35.86 -4.99
C HIS A 541 11.79 35.64 -6.25
N THR A 542 11.31 34.84 -7.19
CA THR A 542 12.04 34.48 -8.42
C THR A 542 11.38 35.05 -9.67
N GLU A 543 10.18 35.64 -9.54
CA GLU A 543 9.56 36.46 -10.57
C GLU A 543 10.47 37.65 -10.89
N HIS A 544 10.86 37.75 -12.16
CA HIS A 544 11.81 38.73 -12.68
C HIS A 544 13.17 38.77 -11.95
N ILE A 545 13.65 37.63 -11.41
CA ILE A 545 15.02 37.58 -10.85
C ILE A 545 16.09 37.86 -11.91
N VAL A 546 15.79 37.60 -13.18
CA VAL A 546 16.58 38.08 -14.32
C VAL A 546 15.91 39.34 -14.85
N ASP A 547 16.21 40.47 -14.22
CA ASP A 547 15.71 41.80 -14.55
C ASP A 547 16.72 42.61 -15.41
N ARG A 548 16.40 43.88 -15.66
CA ARG A 548 17.27 44.81 -16.39
C ARG A 548 18.64 44.97 -15.72
N GLU A 549 18.69 45.00 -14.39
CA GLU A 549 19.96 45.19 -13.68
C GLU A 549 20.86 43.98 -13.86
N LEU A 550 20.35 42.76 -13.65
CA LEU A 550 21.13 41.54 -13.83
C LEU A 550 21.59 41.35 -15.28
N LEU A 551 20.70 41.60 -16.25
CA LEU A 551 21.03 41.55 -17.68
C LEU A 551 22.15 42.53 -18.04
N SER A 552 22.19 43.71 -17.40
CA SER A 552 23.25 44.70 -17.63
C SER A 552 24.63 44.28 -17.10
N LYS A 553 24.69 43.28 -16.20
CA LYS A 553 25.95 42.72 -15.68
C LYS A 553 26.55 41.67 -16.60
N LEU A 554 25.74 41.04 -17.46
CA LEU A 554 26.22 40.04 -18.41
C LEU A 554 27.22 40.66 -19.39
N LYS A 555 28.20 39.87 -19.82
CA LYS A 555 29.14 40.29 -20.88
C LYS A 555 28.37 40.43 -22.20
N PRO A 556 28.79 41.32 -23.12
CA PRO A 556 28.25 41.37 -24.49
C PRO A 556 28.36 40.04 -25.24
N SER A 557 29.32 39.19 -24.88
CA SER A 557 29.52 37.85 -25.44
C SER A 557 28.67 36.76 -24.76
N ALA A 558 28.03 37.04 -23.62
CA ALA A 558 27.29 36.07 -22.84
C ALA A 558 25.89 35.81 -23.43
N SER A 559 25.37 34.62 -23.16
CA SER A 559 24.03 34.20 -23.59
C SER A 559 23.11 33.91 -22.40
N LEU A 560 21.81 34.09 -22.59
CA LEU A 560 20.78 33.65 -21.65
C LEU A 560 20.11 32.37 -22.19
N LEU A 561 19.98 31.34 -21.36
CA LEU A 561 19.20 30.13 -21.66
C LEU A 561 18.10 29.96 -20.62
N ASN A 562 16.85 30.30 -20.97
CA ASN A 562 15.71 30.12 -20.06
C ASN A 562 14.91 28.86 -20.41
N ILE A 563 15.12 27.81 -19.61
CA ILE A 563 14.33 26.56 -19.63
C ILE A 563 13.55 26.35 -18.32
N ALA A 564 13.44 27.39 -17.48
CA ALA A 564 12.67 27.36 -16.23
C ALA A 564 11.21 27.77 -16.45
N ARG A 565 10.93 29.08 -16.37
CA ARG A 565 9.60 29.69 -16.54
C ARG A 565 9.76 31.07 -17.17
N GLY A 566 8.82 31.47 -18.01
CA GLY A 566 8.88 32.76 -18.70
C GLY A 566 9.01 33.95 -17.75
N LYS A 567 8.18 33.98 -16.70
CA LYS A 567 8.16 35.05 -15.67
C LYS A 567 9.39 35.13 -14.79
N VAL A 568 10.33 34.19 -14.88
CA VAL A 568 11.62 34.31 -14.16
C VAL A 568 12.49 35.41 -14.79
N VAL A 569 12.24 35.71 -16.07
CA VAL A 569 12.90 36.76 -16.84
C VAL A 569 11.92 37.89 -17.08
N ASP A 570 12.37 39.14 -16.89
CA ASP A 570 11.61 40.30 -17.35
C ASP A 570 11.66 40.35 -18.89
N THR A 571 10.55 39.99 -19.54
CA THR A 571 10.43 39.94 -21.01
C THR A 571 10.77 41.27 -21.67
N GLN A 572 10.40 42.40 -21.05
CA GLN A 572 10.68 43.72 -21.61
C GLN A 572 12.17 44.04 -21.51
N ALA A 573 12.77 43.84 -20.33
CA ALA A 573 14.20 44.07 -20.14
C ALA A 573 15.06 43.20 -21.06
N LEU A 574 14.68 41.93 -21.24
CA LEU A 574 15.35 41.04 -22.18
C LEU A 574 15.25 41.54 -23.62
N THR A 575 14.07 42.01 -24.04
CA THR A 575 13.85 42.55 -25.39
C THR A 575 14.79 43.72 -25.65
N GLU A 576 14.88 44.66 -24.71
CA GLU A 576 15.78 45.83 -24.81
C GLU A 576 17.26 45.41 -24.84
N ALA A 577 17.66 44.46 -23.99
CA ALA A 577 19.05 43.96 -23.95
C ALA A 577 19.46 43.29 -25.28
N LEU A 578 18.55 42.56 -25.92
CA LEU A 578 18.79 41.93 -27.22
C LEU A 578 18.77 42.93 -28.37
N GLU A 579 17.86 43.90 -28.38
CA GLU A 579 17.83 45.00 -29.35
C GLU A 579 19.13 45.82 -29.32
N ASN A 580 19.62 46.12 -28.11
CA ASN A 580 20.85 46.87 -27.89
C ASN A 580 22.13 46.03 -28.02
N LYS A 581 22.01 44.71 -28.23
CA LYS A 581 23.13 43.75 -28.25
C LYS A 581 24.00 43.82 -26.99
N SER A 582 23.39 44.12 -25.85
CA SER A 582 24.05 44.10 -24.54
C SER A 582 24.43 42.69 -24.10
N ILE A 583 23.76 41.68 -24.67
CA ILE A 583 24.11 40.27 -24.59
C ILE A 583 24.11 39.68 -26.01
N ARG A 584 24.82 38.57 -26.19
CA ARG A 584 25.00 37.93 -27.49
C ARG A 584 23.67 37.44 -28.05
N CYS A 585 22.99 36.57 -27.30
CA CYS A 585 21.72 35.98 -27.69
C CYS A 585 20.95 35.44 -26.48
N ALA A 586 19.67 35.14 -26.72
CA ALA A 586 18.82 34.41 -25.77
C ALA A 586 18.18 33.19 -26.43
N VAL A 587 18.18 32.07 -25.71
CA VAL A 587 17.45 30.85 -26.05
C VAL A 587 16.36 30.66 -25.01
N LEU A 588 15.10 30.67 -25.44
CA LEU A 588 13.92 30.68 -24.59
C LEU A 588 13.05 29.47 -24.90
N ASP A 589 12.99 28.49 -24.00
CA ASP A 589 11.98 27.43 -24.08
C ASP A 589 10.66 27.85 -23.43
N THR A 590 10.70 28.84 -22.53
CA THR A 590 9.51 29.40 -21.89
C THR A 590 9.47 30.91 -22.07
N THR A 591 8.26 31.47 -22.19
CA THR A 591 8.05 32.91 -22.41
C THR A 591 6.92 33.42 -21.52
N PHE A 592 6.82 34.75 -21.34
CA PHE A 592 5.70 35.34 -20.63
C PHE A 592 5.15 36.57 -21.39
N PRO A 593 3.84 36.60 -21.70
CA PRO A 593 2.86 35.50 -21.58
C PRO A 593 3.21 34.32 -22.51
N GLU A 594 2.59 33.16 -22.27
CA GLU A 594 2.79 31.95 -23.08
C GLU A 594 1.44 31.55 -23.72
N PRO A 595 1.32 31.54 -25.06
CA PRO A 595 2.30 32.01 -26.05
C PRO A 595 2.48 33.54 -26.01
N LEU A 596 3.60 34.03 -26.53
CA LEU A 596 3.80 35.47 -26.74
C LEU A 596 2.76 36.03 -27.73
N PRO A 597 2.38 37.32 -27.62
CA PRO A 597 1.58 37.99 -28.63
C PRO A 597 2.19 37.85 -30.03
N ALA A 598 1.36 37.73 -31.05
CA ALA A 598 1.83 37.48 -32.42
C ALA A 598 2.71 38.63 -32.98
N ASP A 599 2.52 39.83 -32.47
CA ASP A 599 3.26 41.05 -32.83
C ASP A 599 4.44 41.35 -31.90
N HIS A 600 4.76 40.46 -30.95
CA HIS A 600 5.85 40.68 -29.99
C HIS A 600 7.22 40.76 -30.70
N LYS A 601 8.03 41.76 -30.35
CA LYS A 601 9.31 42.05 -31.01
C LYS A 601 10.30 40.87 -31.01
N LEU A 602 10.33 40.09 -29.93
CA LEU A 602 11.23 38.94 -29.77
C LEU A 602 11.14 37.91 -30.93
N TRP A 603 10.01 37.85 -31.65
CA TRP A 603 9.87 36.98 -32.83
C TRP A 603 10.81 37.37 -33.98
N ASN A 604 11.17 38.64 -34.09
CA ASN A 604 11.92 39.19 -35.23
C ASN A 604 13.41 39.45 -34.93
N LEU A 605 13.85 39.27 -33.67
CA LEU A 605 15.24 39.47 -33.29
C LEU A 605 16.09 38.26 -33.71
N LYS A 606 17.12 38.50 -34.52
CA LYS A 606 18.00 37.44 -35.06
C LYS A 606 18.80 36.69 -34.00
N ASN A 607 18.99 37.31 -32.83
CA ASN A 607 19.69 36.78 -31.67
C ASN A 607 18.73 36.28 -30.56
N CYS A 608 17.46 36.02 -30.90
CA CYS A 608 16.48 35.41 -30.01
C CYS A 608 15.96 34.11 -30.63
N TYR A 609 16.08 33.00 -29.91
CA TYR A 609 15.61 31.69 -30.35
C TYR A 609 14.54 31.18 -29.40
N ILE A 610 13.32 31.02 -29.89
CA ILE A 610 12.16 30.67 -29.08
C ILE A 610 11.70 29.26 -29.44
N PHE A 611 11.61 28.40 -28.44
CA PHE A 611 11.02 27.07 -28.51
C PHE A 611 9.65 27.06 -27.83
N PRO A 612 8.70 26.23 -28.28
CA PRO A 612 7.33 26.22 -27.77
C PRO A 612 7.19 25.33 -26.52
N HIS A 613 7.94 25.62 -25.45
CA HIS A 613 7.93 24.83 -24.20
C HIS A 613 8.11 23.33 -24.46
N TYR A 614 9.18 23.04 -25.18
CA TYR A 614 9.42 21.81 -25.90
C TYR A 614 10.14 20.74 -25.07
N ALA A 615 10.79 21.11 -23.96
CA ALA A 615 11.68 20.21 -23.21
C ALA A 615 11.05 18.86 -22.79
N THR A 616 9.73 18.83 -22.58
CA THR A 616 8.99 17.62 -22.18
C THR A 616 8.22 16.96 -23.34
N ASN A 617 8.32 17.49 -24.56
CA ASN A 617 7.45 17.12 -25.67
C ASN A 617 7.95 15.91 -26.47
N THR A 618 8.25 14.81 -25.77
CA THR A 618 8.60 13.52 -26.36
C THR A 618 7.58 12.46 -25.94
N ILE A 619 7.29 11.48 -26.81
CA ILE A 619 6.34 10.39 -26.48
C ILE A 619 6.74 9.68 -25.18
N ALA A 620 8.04 9.50 -24.93
CA ALA A 620 8.55 8.89 -23.71
C ALA A 620 8.16 9.67 -22.44
N VAL A 621 8.39 10.98 -22.41
CA VAL A 621 8.01 11.83 -21.26
C VAL A 621 6.50 11.94 -21.14
N ARG A 622 5.79 12.15 -22.25
CA ARG A 622 4.32 12.24 -22.27
C ARG A 622 3.67 10.96 -21.74
N LYS A 623 4.23 9.79 -22.05
CA LYS A 623 3.80 8.50 -21.53
C LYS A 623 4.08 8.38 -20.02
N ALA A 624 5.28 8.73 -19.57
CA ALA A 624 5.63 8.71 -18.16
C ALA A 624 4.73 9.62 -17.29
N LEU A 625 4.33 10.79 -17.81
CA LEU A 625 3.38 11.70 -17.14
C LEU A 625 2.04 11.03 -16.82
N VAL A 626 1.59 10.10 -17.66
CA VAL A 626 0.29 9.42 -17.50
C VAL A 626 0.46 8.12 -16.72
N GLU A 627 1.51 7.35 -16.99
CA GLU A 627 1.80 6.08 -16.30
C GLU A 627 2.11 6.25 -14.82
N ASP A 628 2.68 7.39 -14.42
CA ASP A 628 3.01 7.68 -13.02
C ASP A 628 1.79 8.15 -12.19
N ILE A 629 0.64 8.44 -12.84
CA ILE A 629 -0.61 8.77 -12.14
C ILE A 629 -1.07 7.60 -11.29
N GLN A 630 -1.19 6.40 -11.86
CA GLN A 630 -1.70 5.24 -11.12
C GLN A 630 -0.88 4.95 -9.85
N PRO A 631 0.46 4.84 -9.90
CA PRO A 631 1.29 4.67 -8.70
C PRO A 631 1.07 5.74 -7.64
N ILE A 632 0.93 7.02 -8.03
CA ILE A 632 0.64 8.12 -7.11
C ILE A 632 -0.70 7.90 -6.40
N VAL A 633 -1.74 7.50 -7.15
CA VAL A 633 -3.07 7.22 -6.61
C VAL A 633 -3.05 6.03 -5.66
N GLU A 634 -2.40 4.94 -6.08
CA GLU A 634 -2.27 3.73 -5.26
C GLU A 634 -1.51 3.98 -3.97
N GLU A 635 -0.47 4.81 -4.01
CA GLU A 635 0.28 5.22 -2.82
C GLU A 635 -0.55 6.12 -1.91
N HIS A 636 -1.27 7.10 -2.48
CA HIS A 636 -2.04 8.06 -1.71
C HIS A 636 -3.18 7.42 -0.91
N TYR A 637 -3.92 6.48 -1.52
CA TYR A 637 -5.06 5.80 -0.89
C TYR A 637 -4.74 4.37 -0.43
N GLY A 638 -3.50 3.93 -0.60
CA GLY A 638 -3.06 2.57 -0.32
C GLY A 638 -3.94 1.51 -0.99
N LEU A 639 -4.31 1.76 -2.25
CA LEU A 639 -5.08 0.82 -3.09
C LEU A 639 -4.22 -0.29 -3.66
N GLY A 640 -2.90 -0.14 -3.61
CA GLY A 640 -2.00 -1.20 -3.96
C GLY A 640 -2.29 -2.41 -3.08
N ARG A 641 -2.93 -3.44 -3.62
CA ARG A 641 -2.74 -4.80 -3.13
C ARG A 641 -1.27 -5.06 -3.30
N SER A 642 -0.51 -4.85 -2.24
CA SER A 642 0.88 -5.25 -2.11
C SER A 642 1.85 -4.75 -3.21
N ASP A 643 1.47 -3.95 -4.21
CA ASP A 643 2.24 -3.86 -5.46
C ASP A 643 3.46 -2.91 -5.41
N LYS A 644 3.50 -1.82 -4.62
CA LYS A 644 4.77 -1.08 -4.42
C LYS A 644 5.77 -1.91 -3.61
N LYS A 645 5.31 -2.53 -2.52
CA LYS A 645 6.13 -3.43 -1.68
C LYS A 645 6.58 -4.66 -2.47
N LEU A 646 5.69 -5.26 -3.26
CA LEU A 646 5.98 -6.41 -4.11
C LEU A 646 6.83 -6.02 -5.31
N ARG A 647 6.65 -4.86 -5.95
CA ARG A 647 7.56 -4.35 -6.99
C ARG A 647 8.94 -4.07 -6.41
N MET A 648 9.03 -3.54 -5.18
CA MET A 648 10.32 -3.38 -4.48
C MET A 648 10.97 -4.72 -4.12
N ILE A 649 10.19 -5.68 -3.60
CA ILE A 649 10.66 -7.05 -3.29
C ILE A 649 11.09 -7.76 -4.59
N GLU A 650 10.29 -7.69 -5.65
CA GLU A 650 10.62 -8.27 -6.95
C GLU A 650 11.88 -7.64 -7.53
N LYS A 651 11.99 -6.31 -7.49
CA LYS A 651 13.17 -5.58 -7.93
C LYS A 651 14.42 -6.02 -7.15
N GLN A 652 14.31 -6.17 -5.83
CA GLN A 652 15.40 -6.66 -4.99
C GLN A 652 15.77 -8.10 -5.33
N LEU A 653 14.78 -9.01 -5.43
CA LEU A 653 15.00 -10.41 -5.82
C LEU A 653 15.67 -10.53 -7.19
N ARG A 654 15.25 -9.71 -8.17
CA ARG A 654 15.88 -9.67 -9.50
C ARG A 654 17.31 -9.17 -9.44
N ASN A 655 17.61 -8.21 -8.57
CA ASN A 655 18.98 -7.75 -8.33
C ASN A 655 19.83 -8.85 -7.69
N ASP A 656 19.33 -9.46 -6.61
CA ASP A 656 20.05 -10.51 -5.88
C ASP A 656 20.33 -11.73 -6.77
N LEU A 657 19.36 -12.15 -7.58
CA LEU A 657 19.54 -13.22 -8.56
C LEU A 657 20.60 -12.84 -9.60
N ALA A 658 20.57 -11.63 -10.16
CA ALA A 658 21.56 -11.20 -11.13
C ALA A 658 22.99 -11.16 -10.54
N VAL A 659 23.12 -10.75 -9.27
CA VAL A 659 24.39 -10.81 -8.52
C VAL A 659 24.84 -12.26 -8.32
N ALA A 660 23.93 -13.15 -7.89
CA ALA A 660 24.22 -14.57 -7.69
C ALA A 660 24.77 -15.25 -8.96
N HIS A 661 24.20 -14.97 -10.14
CA HIS A 661 24.70 -15.50 -11.42
C HIS A 661 26.14 -15.04 -11.69
N ARG A 662 26.43 -13.75 -11.49
CA ARG A 662 27.77 -13.18 -11.71
C ARG A 662 28.80 -13.69 -10.71
N LEU A 663 28.42 -13.86 -9.45
CA LEU A 663 29.28 -14.47 -8.44
C LEU A 663 29.58 -15.92 -8.78
N THR A 664 28.58 -16.68 -9.24
CA THR A 664 28.77 -18.08 -9.64
C THR A 664 29.78 -18.19 -10.79
N VAL A 665 29.72 -17.30 -11.79
CA VAL A 665 30.74 -17.21 -12.85
C VAL A 665 32.10 -16.86 -12.29
N LYS A 666 32.18 -15.85 -11.40
CA LYS A 666 33.45 -15.42 -10.80
C LYS A 666 34.19 -16.56 -10.10
N TYR A 667 33.45 -17.45 -9.44
CA TYR A 667 34.01 -18.61 -8.74
C TYR A 667 34.04 -19.89 -9.60
N ASN A 668 33.83 -19.79 -10.92
CA ASN A 668 33.86 -20.90 -11.88
C ASN A 668 32.89 -22.04 -11.56
N MET A 669 31.67 -21.70 -11.11
CA MET A 669 30.64 -22.65 -10.70
C MET A 669 29.45 -22.70 -11.68
N ASP A 670 29.49 -21.98 -12.79
CA ASP A 670 28.34 -21.68 -13.66
C ASP A 670 28.05 -22.71 -14.76
N MET A 671 29.06 -23.46 -15.22
CA MET A 671 28.91 -24.53 -16.22
C MET A 671 28.06 -24.13 -17.44
N LEU A 672 28.37 -22.96 -18.03
CA LEU A 672 27.70 -22.37 -19.21
C LEU A 672 26.26 -21.86 -18.93
N VAL A 673 25.23 -22.63 -19.35
CA VAL A 673 23.83 -22.16 -19.39
C VAL A 673 22.83 -23.14 -18.75
N TRP A 674 23.27 -24.35 -18.39
CA TRP A 674 22.39 -25.44 -17.95
C TRP A 674 22.13 -25.47 -16.45
N ASN A 675 22.95 -24.78 -15.65
CA ASN A 675 22.68 -24.62 -14.22
C ASN A 675 21.44 -23.72 -13.99
N HIS A 676 20.90 -23.74 -12.76
CA HIS A 676 19.70 -22.96 -12.41
C HIS A 676 19.81 -22.25 -11.05
N ILE A 677 19.36 -20.99 -11.01
CA ILE A 677 19.06 -20.28 -9.77
C ILE A 677 17.62 -19.76 -9.84
N SER A 678 16.87 -19.93 -8.75
CA SER A 678 15.51 -19.42 -8.65
C SER A 678 15.21 -18.77 -7.31
N ALA A 679 14.23 -17.88 -7.32
CA ALA A 679 13.62 -17.34 -6.11
C ALA A 679 12.10 -17.34 -6.21
N ARG A 680 11.42 -17.87 -5.19
CA ARG A 680 9.97 -17.87 -5.08
C ARG A 680 9.45 -16.44 -4.98
N PHE A 681 8.44 -16.12 -5.79
CA PHE A 681 7.76 -14.82 -5.74
C PHE A 681 6.29 -14.99 -6.14
N LYS A 682 5.38 -14.44 -5.31
CA LYS A 682 3.93 -14.68 -5.43
C LYS A 682 3.65 -16.20 -5.49
N SER A 683 2.77 -16.64 -6.39
CA SER A 683 2.45 -18.06 -6.62
C SER A 683 3.45 -18.79 -7.54
N GLY A 684 4.52 -18.12 -8.00
CA GLY A 684 5.51 -18.70 -8.90
C GLY A 684 6.95 -18.50 -8.42
N CYS A 685 7.91 -18.52 -9.34
CA CYS A 685 9.31 -18.21 -9.06
C CYS A 685 9.96 -17.44 -10.23
N LEU A 686 10.97 -16.62 -9.90
CA LEU A 686 11.88 -16.00 -10.86
C LEU A 686 13.04 -16.96 -11.12
N LEU A 687 13.40 -17.18 -12.38
CA LEU A 687 14.33 -18.21 -12.84
C LEU A 687 15.38 -17.67 -13.83
N THR A 688 16.48 -18.42 -13.96
CA THR A 688 17.53 -18.23 -14.96
C THR A 688 16.98 -18.32 -16.40
N PRO A 689 17.32 -17.40 -17.31
CA PRO A 689 16.96 -17.52 -18.73
C PRO A 689 17.82 -18.57 -19.44
N GLY A 690 17.20 -19.61 -20.02
CA GLY A 690 17.89 -20.80 -20.55
C GLY A 690 18.77 -20.61 -21.80
N ARG A 691 18.93 -19.40 -22.33
CA ARG A 691 19.74 -19.13 -23.56
C ARG A 691 20.83 -18.06 -23.36
N MET A 692 21.11 -17.68 -22.11
CA MET A 692 22.02 -16.58 -21.80
C MET A 692 23.16 -17.06 -20.92
N LEU A 693 24.39 -16.62 -21.24
CA LEU A 693 25.53 -16.83 -20.36
C LEU A 693 25.28 -16.13 -19.02
N TRP A 694 25.61 -16.79 -17.92
CA TRP A 694 25.39 -16.26 -16.56
C TRP A 694 26.11 -14.93 -16.31
N SER A 695 27.21 -14.68 -17.03
CA SER A 695 27.97 -13.42 -17.01
C SER A 695 27.19 -12.23 -17.60
N GLN A 696 26.15 -12.48 -18.39
CA GLN A 696 25.35 -11.49 -19.10
C GLN A 696 23.97 -11.26 -18.48
N VAL A 697 23.54 -12.11 -17.54
CA VAL A 697 22.21 -12.02 -16.91
C VAL A 697 22.09 -10.70 -16.14
N ARG A 698 21.07 -9.89 -16.46
CA ARG A 698 20.71 -8.65 -15.73
C ARG A 698 19.35 -8.83 -15.04
N PRO A 699 19.00 -7.97 -14.06
CA PRO A 699 17.73 -8.07 -13.34
C PRO A 699 16.49 -8.13 -14.25
N LYS A 700 16.54 -7.44 -15.39
CA LYS A 700 15.45 -7.40 -16.38
C LYS A 700 15.35 -8.65 -17.26
N ASP A 701 16.39 -9.49 -17.30
CA ASP A 701 16.46 -10.68 -18.16
C ASP A 701 15.89 -11.94 -17.45
N LEU A 702 15.60 -11.87 -16.15
CA LEU A 702 15.02 -12.96 -15.35
C LEU A 702 13.53 -13.17 -15.69
N VAL A 703 13.10 -14.43 -15.77
CA VAL A 703 11.78 -14.84 -16.25
C VAL A 703 11.01 -15.65 -15.20
N TYR A 704 9.67 -15.75 -15.33
CA TYR A 704 8.82 -16.52 -14.42
C TYR A 704 8.64 -18.00 -14.77
N SER A 705 9.08 -18.39 -15.96
CA SER A 705 9.09 -19.77 -16.45
C SER A 705 10.33 -19.91 -17.31
N SER A 706 11.11 -20.95 -17.06
CA SER A 706 12.27 -21.26 -17.86
C SER A 706 11.84 -22.02 -19.11
N SER A 707 12.65 -22.01 -20.18
CA SER A 707 12.45 -22.92 -21.31
C SER A 707 13.04 -24.32 -21.04
N ASN A 708 13.36 -24.64 -19.78
CA ASN A 708 14.01 -25.89 -19.37
C ASN A 708 13.08 -26.67 -18.43
N VAL A 709 12.44 -27.71 -18.98
CA VAL A 709 11.44 -28.54 -18.29
C VAL A 709 12.01 -29.23 -17.03
N THR A 710 13.28 -29.67 -17.07
CA THR A 710 13.96 -30.34 -15.96
C THR A 710 14.13 -29.40 -14.76
N ALA A 711 14.48 -28.12 -15.01
CA ALA A 711 14.60 -27.09 -13.98
C ALA A 711 13.26 -26.87 -13.26
N ASP A 712 12.19 -26.77 -14.06
CA ASP A 712 10.85 -26.47 -13.56
C ASP A 712 10.33 -27.62 -12.66
N ILE A 713 10.62 -28.88 -12.99
CA ILE A 713 10.22 -30.06 -12.19
C ILE A 713 10.93 -30.08 -10.83
N ILE A 714 12.28 -29.99 -10.81
CA ILE A 714 13.07 -30.07 -9.57
C ILE A 714 12.72 -28.90 -8.65
N HIS A 715 12.68 -27.68 -9.19
CA HIS A 715 12.41 -26.48 -8.41
C HIS A 715 10.97 -26.47 -7.89
N ALA A 716 9.99 -26.86 -8.70
CA ALA A 716 8.59 -26.94 -8.25
C ALA A 716 8.42 -27.96 -7.12
N ALA A 717 9.08 -29.12 -7.20
CA ALA A 717 9.03 -30.16 -6.17
C ALA A 717 9.63 -29.70 -4.83
N ILE A 718 10.83 -29.11 -4.86
CA ILE A 718 11.49 -28.59 -3.65
C ILE A 718 10.67 -27.44 -3.04
N TYR A 719 10.11 -26.57 -3.87
CA TYR A 719 9.20 -25.53 -3.40
C TYR A 719 7.93 -26.14 -2.79
N ALA A 720 7.33 -27.18 -3.38
CA ALA A 720 6.16 -27.84 -2.82
C ALA A 720 6.43 -28.51 -1.46
N ALA A 721 7.66 -28.94 -1.21
CA ALA A 721 8.05 -29.60 0.03
C ALA A 721 7.92 -28.71 1.28
N SER A 722 8.20 -27.41 1.17
CA SER A 722 8.08 -26.46 2.28
C SER A 722 7.82 -25.01 1.84
N SER A 723 6.93 -24.33 2.56
CA SER A 723 6.66 -22.90 2.38
C SER A 723 7.81 -22.01 2.84
N ASP A 724 8.72 -22.50 3.69
CA ASP A 724 9.90 -21.77 4.20
C ASP A 724 11.00 -21.61 3.15
N ILE A 725 11.01 -22.46 2.13
CA ILE A 725 11.99 -22.40 1.04
C ILE A 725 11.59 -21.25 0.11
N LYS A 726 12.48 -20.25 -0.02
CA LYS A 726 12.27 -19.06 -0.86
C LYS A 726 13.27 -18.92 -2.01
N ALA A 727 14.38 -19.65 -1.98
CA ALA A 727 15.34 -19.67 -3.08
C ALA A 727 15.95 -21.07 -3.24
N ILE A 728 16.39 -21.38 -4.45
CA ILE A 728 17.00 -22.65 -4.84
C ILE A 728 18.16 -22.36 -5.80
N ILE A 729 19.29 -23.03 -5.61
CA ILE A 729 20.40 -23.07 -6.56
C ILE A 729 20.75 -24.52 -6.85
N HIS A 730 20.80 -24.86 -8.13
CA HIS A 730 21.11 -26.20 -8.61
C HIS A 730 22.32 -26.11 -9.56
N LEU A 731 23.39 -26.81 -9.21
CA LEU A 731 24.67 -26.74 -9.90
C LEU A 731 25.26 -28.14 -10.15
N HIS A 732 26.01 -28.23 -11.24
CA HIS A 732 26.78 -29.40 -11.66
C HIS A 732 28.29 -29.14 -11.59
N THR A 733 28.76 -28.58 -10.49
CA THR A 733 30.19 -28.26 -10.33
C THR A 733 31.03 -29.54 -10.26
N PRO A 734 32.26 -29.55 -10.81
CA PRO A 734 33.06 -30.76 -10.89
C PRO A 734 33.31 -31.46 -9.54
N ALA A 735 33.55 -30.70 -8.46
CA ALA A 735 33.84 -31.32 -7.17
C ALA A 735 32.60 -31.95 -6.54
N ALA A 736 31.47 -31.22 -6.49
CA ALA A 736 30.22 -31.78 -5.98
C ALA A 736 29.71 -32.97 -6.80
N THR A 737 29.81 -32.92 -8.14
CA THR A 737 29.47 -34.07 -8.99
C THR A 737 30.40 -35.25 -8.74
N ALA A 738 31.71 -35.04 -8.56
CA ALA A 738 32.62 -36.13 -8.22
C ALA A 738 32.30 -36.75 -6.84
N VAL A 739 31.93 -35.93 -5.85
CA VAL A 739 31.45 -36.42 -4.54
C VAL A 739 30.13 -37.18 -4.66
N SER A 740 29.21 -36.75 -5.53
CA SER A 740 27.94 -37.45 -5.74
C SER A 740 28.08 -38.80 -6.44
N CYS A 741 29.24 -39.09 -7.04
CA CYS A 741 29.60 -40.41 -7.56
C CYS A 741 30.19 -41.35 -6.50
N LEU A 742 30.49 -40.87 -5.29
CA LEU A 742 31.05 -41.69 -4.21
C LEU A 742 29.95 -42.45 -3.47
N GLN A 743 30.24 -43.70 -3.08
CA GLN A 743 29.31 -44.53 -2.30
C GLN A 743 28.97 -43.90 -0.95
N ASP A 744 29.93 -43.25 -0.30
CA ASP A 744 29.74 -42.57 0.99
C ASP A 744 29.15 -41.15 0.84
N GLY A 745 28.99 -40.65 -0.38
CA GLY A 745 28.49 -39.31 -0.67
C GLY A 745 29.29 -38.20 0.03
N PHE A 746 28.59 -37.18 0.53
CA PHE A 746 29.19 -36.04 1.22
C PHE A 746 29.58 -36.37 2.67
N ILE A 747 30.83 -36.08 3.04
CA ILE A 747 31.38 -36.29 4.39
C ILE A 747 31.77 -34.94 5.00
N PRO A 748 31.23 -34.56 6.17
CA PRO A 748 31.51 -33.26 6.78
C PRO A 748 32.87 -33.25 7.50
N LEU A 749 33.94 -32.96 6.76
CA LEU A 749 35.33 -33.05 7.24
C LEU A 749 35.86 -31.77 7.91
N THR A 750 35.29 -30.60 7.61
CA THR A 750 35.80 -29.30 8.05
C THR A 750 34.78 -28.54 8.88
N GLN A 751 35.22 -27.47 9.55
CA GLN A 751 34.31 -26.56 10.27
C GLN A 751 33.26 -25.95 9.31
N ASP A 752 33.63 -25.60 8.08
CA ASP A 752 32.69 -25.06 7.09
C ASP A 752 31.61 -26.08 6.71
N ALA A 753 31.87 -27.38 6.87
CA ALA A 753 30.87 -28.42 6.65
C ALA A 753 29.77 -28.44 7.74
N ALA A 754 29.90 -27.64 8.80
CA ALA A 754 28.90 -27.51 9.86
C ALA A 754 27.56 -26.99 9.34
N TYR A 755 27.54 -26.18 8.27
CA TYR A 755 26.30 -25.77 7.60
C TYR A 755 25.47 -26.95 7.07
N PHE A 756 26.11 -28.10 6.83
CA PHE A 756 25.56 -29.29 6.18
C PHE A 756 25.45 -30.50 7.11
N TYR A 757 25.95 -30.40 8.35
CA TYR A 757 25.94 -31.51 9.29
C TYR A 757 24.50 -31.94 9.60
N LYS A 758 24.14 -33.18 9.21
CA LYS A 758 22.78 -33.74 9.28
C LYS A 758 21.72 -32.91 8.51
N LYS A 759 22.14 -32.24 7.43
CA LYS A 759 21.26 -31.41 6.57
C LYS A 759 21.39 -31.70 5.07
N VAL A 760 22.15 -32.74 4.69
CA VAL A 760 22.32 -33.20 3.31
C VAL A 760 21.48 -34.45 3.09
N ILE A 761 20.58 -34.40 2.11
CA ILE A 761 19.82 -35.55 1.64
C ILE A 761 20.59 -36.18 0.48
N ASN A 762 20.81 -37.50 0.54
CA ASN A 762 21.28 -38.26 -0.61
C ASN A 762 20.05 -38.73 -1.40
N TYR A 763 19.99 -38.35 -2.68
CA TYR A 763 18.89 -38.67 -3.59
C TYR A 763 19.42 -39.52 -4.75
N GLU A 764 18.88 -40.73 -4.92
CA GLU A 764 19.19 -41.59 -6.06
C GLU A 764 18.55 -40.96 -7.32
N TRP A 765 19.38 -40.57 -8.28
CA TRP A 765 18.94 -39.93 -9.51
C TRP A 765 18.71 -40.98 -10.60
N ASP A 766 17.50 -41.02 -11.18
CA ASP A 766 17.05 -42.07 -12.11
C ASP A 766 17.08 -41.66 -13.60
N GLY A 767 17.59 -40.47 -13.95
CA GLY A 767 17.72 -40.00 -15.34
C GLY A 767 17.30 -38.55 -15.58
N VAL A 768 17.32 -38.08 -16.85
CA VAL A 768 16.91 -36.71 -17.19
C VAL A 768 15.44 -36.52 -16.77
N SER A 769 15.16 -35.58 -15.86
CA SER A 769 13.83 -35.33 -15.33
C SER A 769 12.85 -34.87 -16.43
N ASP A 770 12.22 -35.83 -17.10
CA ASP A 770 11.10 -35.65 -18.03
C ASP A 770 9.83 -36.42 -17.59
N ASP A 771 9.92 -37.18 -16.49
CA ASP A 771 8.81 -37.91 -15.87
C ASP A 771 8.12 -37.07 -14.77
N ALA A 772 6.79 -36.96 -14.87
CA ALA A 772 5.95 -36.30 -13.88
C ALA A 772 5.96 -36.98 -12.49
N SER A 773 6.44 -38.23 -12.39
CA SER A 773 6.54 -38.99 -11.15
C SER A 773 7.69 -38.56 -10.23
N GLU A 774 8.70 -37.86 -10.75
CA GLU A 774 9.91 -37.48 -10.01
C GLU A 774 9.64 -36.35 -8.99
N GLY A 775 8.74 -35.43 -9.30
CA GLY A 775 8.40 -34.31 -8.41
C GLY A 775 7.89 -34.77 -7.02
N PRO A 776 6.92 -35.69 -6.93
CA PRO A 776 6.50 -36.29 -5.67
C PRO A 776 7.63 -36.98 -4.89
N ALA A 777 8.58 -37.64 -5.57
CA ALA A 777 9.70 -38.32 -4.93
C ALA A 777 10.68 -37.33 -4.28
N ILE A 778 11.06 -36.27 -5.01
CA ILE A 778 11.89 -35.17 -4.49
C ILE A 778 11.20 -34.49 -3.30
N THR A 779 9.90 -34.22 -3.42
CA THR A 779 9.10 -33.61 -2.34
C THR A 779 9.17 -34.44 -1.06
N LYS A 780 8.98 -35.76 -1.20
CA LYS A 780 9.05 -36.71 -0.08
C LYS A 780 10.46 -36.81 0.51
N ALA A 781 11.50 -36.79 -0.33
CA ALA A 781 12.88 -36.82 0.12
C ALA A 781 13.22 -35.61 0.99
N VAL A 782 12.84 -34.39 0.56
CA VAL A 782 13.01 -33.16 1.35
C VAL A 782 12.24 -33.22 2.67
N GLN A 783 11.01 -33.71 2.65
CA GLN A 783 10.17 -33.84 3.85
C GLN A 783 10.68 -34.89 4.85
N SER A 784 11.46 -35.88 4.40
CA SER A 784 12.01 -36.93 5.26
C SER A 784 13.08 -36.43 6.23
N MET A 785 13.71 -35.29 5.95
CA MET A 785 14.75 -34.68 6.79
C MET A 785 14.39 -33.21 7.10
N PRO A 786 13.56 -32.94 8.13
CA PRO A 786 13.22 -31.57 8.53
C PRO A 786 14.47 -30.74 8.84
N GLY A 787 14.56 -29.56 8.23
CA GLY A 787 15.71 -28.66 8.41
C GLY A 787 16.91 -28.96 7.50
N CYS A 788 16.79 -29.89 6.55
CA CYS A 788 17.73 -30.00 5.44
C CYS A 788 17.80 -28.71 4.63
N ASN A 789 18.96 -28.46 4.03
CA ASN A 789 19.21 -27.30 3.18
C ASN A 789 19.92 -27.65 1.87
N THR A 790 20.28 -28.93 1.71
CA THR A 790 21.04 -29.43 0.56
C THR A 790 20.57 -30.84 0.20
N MET A 791 20.45 -31.10 -1.09
CA MET A 791 20.21 -32.42 -1.65
C MET A 791 21.35 -32.75 -2.62
N LEU A 792 22.07 -33.82 -2.34
CA LEU A 792 23.09 -34.39 -3.21
C LEU A 792 22.43 -35.44 -4.11
N MET A 793 22.40 -35.17 -5.41
CA MET A 793 21.81 -36.06 -6.41
C MET A 793 22.89 -36.96 -6.99
N GLN A 794 22.76 -38.26 -6.76
CA GLN A 794 23.78 -39.26 -7.09
C GLN A 794 24.12 -39.22 -8.58
N ASN A 795 25.40 -39.24 -8.93
CA ASN A 795 25.90 -39.17 -10.32
C ASN A 795 25.52 -37.91 -11.13
N HIS A 796 24.94 -36.89 -10.48
CA HIS A 796 24.38 -35.73 -11.17
C HIS A 796 25.01 -34.42 -10.70
N GLY A 797 24.79 -34.05 -9.44
CA GLY A 797 25.12 -32.73 -8.91
C GLY A 797 24.42 -32.49 -7.58
N TYR A 798 24.14 -31.24 -7.25
CA TYR A 798 23.50 -30.90 -5.98
C TYR A 798 22.54 -29.73 -6.11
N VAL A 799 21.65 -29.63 -5.13
CA VAL A 799 20.69 -28.54 -4.98
C VAL A 799 20.81 -27.99 -3.56
N CYS A 800 21.09 -26.70 -3.40
CA CYS A 800 20.94 -26.00 -2.14
C CYS A 800 19.64 -25.18 -2.15
N PHE A 801 18.96 -25.11 -1.01
CA PHE A 801 17.71 -24.39 -0.84
C PHE A 801 17.57 -23.79 0.55
N GLY A 802 16.85 -22.66 0.66
CA GLY A 802 16.85 -21.84 1.87
C GLY A 802 15.90 -20.65 1.80
N ARG A 803 15.99 -19.75 2.77
CA ARG A 803 15.03 -18.65 3.00
C ARG A 803 15.30 -17.39 2.19
N SER A 804 16.46 -17.30 1.52
CA SER A 804 16.82 -16.16 0.68
C SER A 804 17.89 -16.51 -0.36
N VAL A 805 18.00 -15.70 -1.43
CA VAL A 805 19.02 -15.87 -2.48
C VAL A 805 20.44 -15.80 -1.89
N LYS A 806 20.68 -14.87 -0.97
CA LYS A 806 21.98 -14.69 -0.30
C LYS A 806 22.40 -15.92 0.51
N GLU A 807 21.48 -16.50 1.28
CA GLU A 807 21.74 -17.71 2.06
C GLU A 807 22.08 -18.87 1.14
N VAL A 808 21.26 -19.10 0.13
CA VAL A 808 21.38 -20.26 -0.75
C VAL A 808 22.65 -20.19 -1.60
N TRP A 809 23.05 -18.99 -2.04
CA TRP A 809 24.31 -18.82 -2.73
C TRP A 809 25.52 -19.11 -1.83
N MET A 810 25.50 -18.64 -0.57
CA MET A 810 26.56 -18.94 0.40
C MET A 810 26.64 -20.44 0.72
N LEU A 811 25.49 -21.10 0.86
CA LEU A 811 25.45 -22.56 1.03
C LEU A 811 26.08 -23.26 -0.17
N ALA A 812 25.74 -22.89 -1.40
CA ALA A 812 26.36 -23.51 -2.58
C ALA A 812 27.87 -23.27 -2.64
N TYR A 813 28.32 -22.06 -2.33
CA TYR A 813 29.75 -21.75 -2.26
C TYR A 813 30.49 -22.65 -1.26
N TYR A 814 30.02 -22.74 -0.02
CA TYR A 814 30.67 -23.55 1.01
C TYR A 814 30.53 -25.05 0.73
N PHE A 815 29.40 -25.50 0.18
CA PHE A 815 29.20 -26.90 -0.17
C PHE A 815 30.24 -27.35 -1.21
N GLU A 816 30.44 -26.55 -2.27
CA GLU A 816 31.46 -26.83 -3.27
C GLU A 816 32.88 -26.86 -2.67
N ARG A 817 33.22 -25.89 -1.80
CA ARG A 817 34.52 -25.89 -1.10
C ARG A 817 34.71 -27.12 -0.22
N CYS A 818 33.66 -27.58 0.46
CA CYS A 818 33.71 -28.79 1.27
C CYS A 818 33.91 -30.04 0.41
N CYS A 819 33.23 -30.14 -0.74
CA CYS A 819 33.44 -31.22 -1.71
C CYS A 819 34.86 -31.22 -2.27
N GLU A 820 35.43 -30.05 -2.61
CA GLU A 820 36.83 -29.93 -3.04
C GLU A 820 37.79 -30.43 -1.96
N VAL A 821 37.58 -30.06 -0.69
CA VAL A 821 38.41 -30.53 0.41
C VAL A 821 38.29 -32.05 0.58
N GLN A 822 37.08 -32.59 0.54
CA GLN A 822 36.86 -34.03 0.62
C GLN A 822 37.65 -34.78 -0.46
N LEU A 823 37.56 -34.34 -1.72
CA LEU A 823 38.30 -34.96 -2.82
C LEU A 823 39.81 -34.81 -2.66
N ARG A 824 40.30 -33.62 -2.27
CA ARG A 824 41.73 -33.40 -2.03
C ARG A 824 42.27 -34.29 -0.92
N VAL A 825 41.53 -34.47 0.16
CA VAL A 825 41.90 -35.35 1.27
C VAL A 825 41.91 -36.80 0.79
N MET A 826 40.88 -37.25 0.07
CA MET A 826 40.81 -38.60 -0.48
C MET A 826 41.94 -38.90 -1.48
N GLN A 827 42.33 -37.92 -2.31
CA GLN A 827 43.43 -38.02 -3.26
C GLN A 827 44.79 -38.28 -2.60
N THR A 828 44.97 -37.93 -1.31
CA THR A 828 46.22 -38.22 -0.59
C THR A 828 46.43 -39.71 -0.31
N GLY A 829 45.37 -40.51 -0.33
CA GLY A 829 45.39 -41.91 0.11
C GLY A 829 45.63 -42.12 1.61
N ALA A 830 45.73 -41.04 2.40
CA ALA A 830 45.92 -41.11 3.84
C ALA A 830 44.61 -41.46 4.58
N LYS A 831 44.72 -41.96 5.81
CA LYS A 831 43.56 -42.17 6.69
C LYS A 831 42.91 -40.82 7.02
N ILE A 832 41.62 -40.71 6.74
CA ILE A 832 40.84 -39.48 6.94
C ILE A 832 40.48 -39.32 8.42
N SER A 833 40.82 -38.17 9.00
CA SER A 833 40.39 -37.79 10.35
C SER A 833 39.01 -37.14 10.30
N ILE A 834 37.99 -37.80 10.86
CA ILE A 834 36.62 -37.29 10.90
C ILE A 834 36.40 -36.53 12.23
N PRO A 835 35.89 -35.28 12.20
CA PRO A 835 35.56 -34.54 13.41
C PRO A 835 34.54 -35.27 14.31
N ASN A 836 34.66 -35.10 15.63
CA ASN A 836 33.73 -35.70 16.59
C ASN A 836 32.30 -35.13 16.42
N GLU A 837 31.28 -35.99 16.51
CA GLU A 837 29.88 -35.59 16.36
C GLU A 837 29.44 -34.43 17.26
N LYS A 838 29.88 -34.41 18.53
CA LYS A 838 29.54 -33.32 19.46
C LYS A 838 30.12 -31.98 19.02
N VAL A 839 31.33 -32.01 18.44
CA VAL A 839 31.99 -30.82 17.91
C VAL A 839 31.24 -30.30 16.69
N MET A 840 30.87 -31.19 15.77
CA MET A 840 30.10 -30.83 14.58
C MET A 840 28.69 -30.33 14.90
N ALA A 841 28.00 -30.95 15.86
CA ALA A 841 26.69 -30.49 16.31
C ALA A 841 26.76 -29.07 16.91
N LYS A 842 27.75 -28.81 17.76
CA LYS A 842 27.97 -27.48 18.34
C LYS A 842 28.34 -26.44 17.27
N ALA A 843 29.19 -26.80 16.32
CA ALA A 843 29.53 -25.93 15.20
C ALA A 843 28.30 -25.62 14.34
N ALA A 844 27.47 -26.62 14.05
CA ALA A 844 26.26 -26.46 13.24
C ALA A 844 25.22 -25.55 13.91
N GLU A 845 25.09 -25.60 15.24
CA GLU A 845 24.26 -24.67 16.01
C GLU A 845 24.83 -23.23 15.95
N ALA A 846 26.14 -23.07 16.16
CA ALA A 846 26.81 -21.77 16.11
C ALA A 846 26.74 -21.10 14.72
N SER A 847 26.81 -21.89 13.65
CA SER A 847 26.71 -21.44 12.25
C SER A 847 25.39 -20.75 11.88
N TYR A 848 24.36 -20.84 12.73
CA TYR A 848 23.06 -20.21 12.51
C TYR A 848 22.70 -19.17 13.57
N LEU A 849 23.66 -18.79 14.43
CA LEU A 849 23.51 -17.60 15.27
C LEU A 849 23.34 -16.35 14.38
N PRO A 850 22.60 -15.31 14.83
CA PRO A 850 22.20 -14.19 13.99
C PRO A 850 23.33 -13.53 13.18
N ASP A 851 24.53 -13.43 13.76
CA ASP A 851 25.70 -12.79 13.12
C ASP A 851 26.48 -13.71 12.18
N PHE A 852 26.30 -15.02 12.29
CA PHE A 852 27.07 -16.05 11.58
C PHE A 852 26.26 -16.85 10.56
N ALA A 853 24.96 -16.59 10.49
CA ALA A 853 24.07 -17.21 9.52
C ALA A 853 24.55 -16.91 8.07
N PRO A 854 24.46 -17.89 7.17
CA PRO A 854 25.02 -17.79 5.82
C PRO A 854 24.43 -16.60 5.05
N GLY A 855 25.31 -15.71 4.57
CA GLY A 855 24.93 -14.54 3.76
C GLY A 855 24.51 -13.32 4.58
N VAL A 856 24.69 -13.32 5.91
CA VAL A 856 24.47 -12.13 6.74
C VAL A 856 25.62 -11.14 6.58
N GLN A 857 26.87 -11.60 6.66
CA GLN A 857 28.06 -10.72 6.61
C GLN A 857 28.68 -10.66 5.21
N GLU A 858 28.68 -11.79 4.50
CA GLU A 858 29.45 -11.97 3.27
C GLU A 858 28.78 -11.30 2.06
N TRP A 859 27.45 -11.33 2.03
CA TRP A 859 26.67 -10.94 0.84
C TRP A 859 26.88 -9.49 0.44
N ASP A 860 26.87 -8.57 1.40
CA ASP A 860 27.05 -7.14 1.13
C ASP A 860 28.44 -6.82 0.59
N ALA A 861 29.47 -7.52 1.08
CA ALA A 861 30.83 -7.39 0.57
C ALA A 861 30.94 -7.90 -0.87
N LEU A 862 30.34 -9.06 -1.16
CA LEU A 862 30.30 -9.65 -2.50
C LEU A 862 29.52 -8.78 -3.51
N CYS A 863 28.42 -8.17 -3.09
CA CYS A 863 27.65 -7.23 -3.91
C CYS A 863 28.48 -6.00 -4.30
N LYS A 864 29.22 -5.41 -3.34
CA LYS A 864 30.10 -4.27 -3.59
C LYS A 864 31.21 -4.62 -4.59
N GLU A 865 31.75 -5.82 -4.51
CA GLU A 865 32.79 -6.30 -5.42
C GLU A 865 32.29 -6.41 -6.87
N ILE A 866 31.13 -7.03 -7.09
CA ILE A 866 30.49 -7.09 -8.42
C ILE A 866 30.28 -5.67 -8.97
N GLY A 867 29.74 -4.75 -8.14
CA GLY A 867 29.53 -3.35 -8.53
C GLY A 867 30.81 -2.62 -8.92
N SER A 868 31.94 -2.92 -8.26
CA SER A 868 33.26 -2.36 -8.59
C SER A 868 33.80 -2.88 -9.93
N MET A 869 33.63 -4.19 -10.21
CA MET A 869 34.04 -4.78 -11.49
C MET A 869 33.26 -4.19 -12.68
N GLU A 870 31.96 -3.94 -12.50
CA GLU A 870 31.12 -3.31 -13.53
C GLU A 870 31.54 -1.86 -13.83
N LYS A 871 31.94 -1.11 -12.80
CA LYS A 871 32.48 0.25 -12.98
C LYS A 871 33.81 0.22 -13.75
N LYS A 872 34.71 -0.74 -13.46
CA LYS A 872 35.98 -0.90 -14.18
C LYS A 872 35.76 -1.30 -15.65
N LYS A 873 34.83 -2.22 -15.94
CA LYS A 873 34.48 -2.62 -17.33
C LYS A 873 33.82 -1.53 -18.17
N LYS A 874 33.24 -0.50 -17.55
CA LYS A 874 32.68 0.68 -18.25
C LYS A 874 33.70 1.81 -18.44
N ALA A 875 34.79 1.79 -17.68
CA ALA A 875 35.86 2.78 -17.74
C ALA A 875 37.00 2.38 -18.71
N ILE A 876 37.05 1.09 -19.08
CA ILE A 876 37.81 0.53 -20.19
C ILE A 876 36.87 0.50 -21.40
#